data_AF-A0A9P4N313-F1
#
_entry.id   AF-A0A9P4N313-F1
#
_cell.length_a   1.000
_cell.length_b   1.000
_cell.length_c   1.000
_cell.angle_alpha   90.00
_cell.angle_beta   90.00
_cell.angle_gamma   90.00
#
_symmetry.space_group_name_H-M   'P 1'
#
loop_
_entity.id
_entity.type
_entity.pdbx_description
1 polymer ?
#
loop_
_entity_poly.entity_id
_entity_poly.type
_entity_poly.pdbx_seq_one_letter_code
_entity_poly.pdbx_strand_id
1 'polypeptide(L)'
;MPLAPLPPNWANNPNIPLNNALDEDWTCFRCNPPSNQPINPRIGSNFLRRLEETLNDQSVWNNTELLGHVPDCEATLYIEPVQESIRDKLLVISQGFLSRARDIHRAGADDSSFSRSRSSSTVAAANFAGFFILPPPVVLEVFLKMYACRVEPYLPFFPASAIGITQLIASNSNDEKSSILLLLLMIAHGAMGSPMPEALHLASGLIETCRICMYDVMEKHVRMAVHPVMLRCALMYLNAAAWSGNKWHMDVSCIVAHSWMQIVRYSRILDARKSSLANLEFSVQTEASWKTWQAEETINRLAYSWVFLDQEMNLIHDRQPELEIHDLNSPIPDNEELWRSISADVWQGTLNKLRQSRSYRADSTPPSLAALFNKFMGNDLSNSSTSLSPTELRLLLHPLQAMIYHLNKSMVYFFHSGSHRLLQRLLTQLEEVHYLLKQWYTLSIQAMDRMETSRNIYYSNMIMFHLISLTAITYFPDIERLARGEVASDKFGDSLWAGKRCIEEAPQIWCHCGQVIRYSRQMPASSRPFWWGAAIYRTALYMWATSLAQQTHGTSNTLSGMERINVDTLAFDHPSLVRYQLHQVDGVPVLSDEHGNDVSFAAPTDAITFCVNLVRINNGWGSQLDEGICARLLGLAERWKDG
;
A
#
# COMPACT_ATOMS: atom_id res chain seq x y z
N MET A 1 18.97 -16.85 -20.67
CA MET A 1 19.80 -17.49 -19.64
C MET A 1 19.05 -18.68 -19.05
N PRO A 2 19.68 -19.83 -18.77
CA PRO A 2 19.04 -20.86 -17.96
C PRO A 2 18.77 -20.30 -16.56
N LEU A 3 17.53 -20.44 -16.10
CA LEU A 3 17.07 -20.04 -14.76
C LEU A 3 18.05 -20.60 -13.72
N ALA A 4 18.54 -19.74 -12.83
CA ALA A 4 19.34 -20.18 -11.69
C ALA A 4 18.50 -21.17 -10.84
N PRO A 5 19.09 -22.30 -10.38
CA PRO A 5 18.36 -23.25 -9.55
C PRO A 5 17.95 -22.59 -8.23
N LEU A 6 16.76 -22.97 -7.77
CA LEU A 6 16.19 -22.56 -6.48
C LEU A 6 17.21 -22.74 -5.35
N PRO A 7 17.32 -21.79 -4.39
CA PRO A 7 18.12 -22.00 -3.19
C PRO A 7 17.65 -23.26 -2.45
N PRO A 8 18.56 -24.14 -2.01
CA PRO A 8 18.23 -25.48 -1.49
C PRO A 8 17.42 -25.50 -0.19
N ASN A 9 17.14 -24.34 0.43
CA ASN A 9 16.46 -24.26 1.72
C ASN A 9 14.94 -23.96 1.62
N TRP A 10 14.42 -23.57 0.46
CA TRP A 10 12.97 -23.33 0.27
C TRP A 10 12.24 -24.44 -0.50
N ALA A 11 12.96 -25.30 -1.22
CA ALA A 11 12.35 -26.37 -2.01
C ALA A 11 11.92 -27.61 -1.19
N ASN A 12 12.37 -27.73 0.06
CA ASN A 12 12.22 -28.95 0.86
C ASN A 12 11.18 -28.86 2.00
N ASN A 13 10.36 -27.81 2.07
CA ASN A 13 9.22 -27.79 2.99
C ASN A 13 7.96 -28.30 2.26
N PRO A 14 7.47 -29.53 2.52
CA PRO A 14 6.38 -30.13 1.74
C PRO A 14 5.01 -29.45 1.94
N ASN A 15 4.92 -28.40 2.75
CA ASN A 15 3.68 -27.85 3.27
C ASN A 15 3.29 -26.47 2.70
N ILE A 16 4.04 -25.90 1.75
CA ILE A 16 3.59 -24.74 0.96
C ILE A 16 3.88 -25.02 -0.51
N PRO A 17 2.98 -25.71 -1.23
CA PRO A 17 3.16 -25.92 -2.65
C PRO A 17 2.93 -24.60 -3.39
N LEU A 18 3.91 -24.21 -4.21
CA LEU A 18 3.85 -23.10 -5.18
C LEU A 18 2.56 -23.15 -6.05
N ASN A 19 1.97 -24.33 -6.21
CA ASN A 19 0.72 -24.57 -6.93
C ASN A 19 -0.50 -23.87 -6.31
N ASN A 20 -0.56 -23.68 -4.99
CA ASN A 20 -1.75 -23.08 -4.36
C ASN A 20 -1.94 -21.60 -4.72
N ALA A 21 -0.86 -20.87 -5.02
CA ALA A 21 -0.94 -19.44 -5.34
C ALA A 21 -1.55 -19.17 -6.72
N LEU A 22 -1.38 -20.09 -7.68
CA LEU A 22 -2.02 -20.03 -9.00
C LEU A 22 -3.46 -20.57 -8.97
N ASP A 23 -3.77 -21.45 -8.03
CA ASP A 23 -5.11 -22.03 -7.87
C ASP A 23 -6.14 -21.01 -7.30
N GLU A 24 -5.68 -19.93 -6.66
CA GLU A 24 -6.55 -18.88 -6.12
C GLU A 24 -6.80 -17.74 -7.12
N ASP A 25 -8.04 -17.62 -7.62
CA ASP A 25 -8.47 -16.49 -8.46
C ASP A 25 -8.58 -15.19 -7.64
N TRP A 26 -7.51 -14.42 -7.59
CA TRP A 26 -7.51 -13.10 -6.96
C TRP A 26 -8.40 -12.11 -7.74
N THR A 27 -9.14 -11.27 -7.02
CA THR A 27 -9.99 -10.24 -7.65
C THR A 27 -9.19 -9.07 -8.24
N CYS A 28 -7.92 -8.95 -7.86
CA CYS A 28 -6.90 -8.09 -8.45
C CYS A 28 -5.70 -8.92 -8.90
N PHE A 29 -4.78 -8.32 -9.66
CA PHE A 29 -3.61 -9.01 -10.21
C PHE A 29 -3.99 -10.18 -11.13
N ARG A 30 -4.88 -9.90 -12.10
CA ARG A 30 -5.54 -10.89 -12.95
C ARG A 30 -4.85 -11.02 -14.30
N CYS A 31 -3.55 -11.29 -14.31
CA CYS A 31 -2.82 -11.50 -15.57
C CYS A 31 -3.06 -12.89 -16.16
N ASN A 32 -3.60 -13.83 -15.39
CA ASN A 32 -3.89 -15.21 -15.83
C ASN A 32 -5.40 -15.43 -15.99
N PRO A 33 -5.83 -16.31 -16.91
CA PRO A 33 -7.23 -16.70 -17.03
C PRO A 33 -7.78 -17.20 -15.69
N PRO A 34 -9.05 -16.91 -15.37
CA PRO A 34 -9.65 -17.41 -14.14
C PRO A 34 -9.70 -18.95 -14.14
N SER A 35 -9.48 -19.53 -12.97
CA SER A 35 -9.69 -20.93 -12.68
C SER A 35 -11.18 -21.28 -12.76
N ASN A 36 -11.50 -22.50 -13.18
CA ASN A 36 -12.88 -22.99 -13.20
C ASN A 36 -13.39 -23.44 -11.82
N GLN A 37 -12.64 -23.17 -10.74
CA GLN A 37 -12.99 -23.63 -9.40
C GLN A 37 -14.00 -22.69 -8.72
N PRO A 38 -15.04 -23.24 -8.06
CA PRO A 38 -15.99 -22.43 -7.31
C PRO A 38 -15.31 -21.79 -6.09
N ILE A 39 -15.67 -20.53 -5.80
CA ILE A 39 -15.20 -19.80 -4.61
C ILE A 39 -15.59 -20.58 -3.35
N ASN A 40 -14.61 -21.01 -2.56
CA ASN A 40 -14.85 -21.66 -1.26
C ASN A 40 -14.58 -20.69 -0.11
N PRO A 41 -15.60 -20.15 0.58
CA PRO A 41 -15.44 -19.13 1.62
C PRO A 41 -14.90 -19.67 2.97
N ARG A 42 -14.62 -20.98 3.10
CA ARG A 42 -14.21 -21.60 4.38
C ARG A 42 -12.77 -21.30 4.82
N ILE A 43 -12.06 -20.42 4.12
CA ILE A 43 -10.64 -20.12 4.35
C ILE A 43 -10.41 -19.49 5.73
N GLY A 44 -11.33 -18.66 6.23
CA GLY A 44 -11.19 -18.01 7.55
C GLY A 44 -10.99 -18.99 8.71
N SER A 45 -11.70 -20.13 8.69
CA SER A 45 -11.53 -21.19 9.71
C SER A 45 -10.13 -21.81 9.71
N ASN A 46 -9.47 -21.88 8.54
CA ASN A 46 -8.10 -22.37 8.43
C ASN A 46 -7.09 -21.37 9.02
N PHE A 47 -7.31 -20.06 8.86
CA PHE A 47 -6.44 -19.05 9.47
C PHE A 47 -6.47 -19.15 11.00
N LEU A 48 -7.66 -19.30 11.59
CA LEU A 48 -7.79 -19.48 13.04
C LEU A 48 -7.15 -20.78 13.52
N ARG A 49 -7.30 -21.88 12.78
CA ARG A 49 -6.65 -23.15 13.10
C ARG A 49 -5.13 -23.04 13.08
N ARG A 50 -4.55 -22.47 12.02
CA ARG A 50 -3.08 -22.30 11.91
C ARG A 50 -2.54 -21.33 12.96
N LEU A 51 -3.30 -20.30 13.31
CA LEU A 51 -2.97 -19.39 14.41
C LEU A 51 -2.87 -20.15 15.73
N GLU A 52 -3.86 -20.98 16.06
CA GLU A 52 -3.83 -21.79 17.28
C GLU A 52 -2.67 -22.79 17.28
N GLU A 53 -2.45 -23.50 16.17
CA GLU A 53 -1.31 -24.41 16.02
C GLU A 53 0.02 -23.68 16.29
N THR A 54 0.18 -22.49 15.70
CA THR A 54 1.39 -21.66 15.85
C THR A 54 1.57 -21.13 17.27
N LEU A 55 0.50 -20.67 17.92
CA LEU A 55 0.59 -20.11 19.27
C LEU A 55 0.77 -21.18 20.36
N ASN A 56 0.33 -22.40 20.11
CA ASN A 56 0.52 -23.52 21.04
C ASN A 56 1.93 -24.12 20.94
N ASP A 57 2.58 -24.03 19.78
CA ASP A 57 3.98 -24.42 19.62
C ASP A 57 4.92 -23.25 19.90
N GLN A 58 5.35 -23.09 21.14
CA GLN A 58 6.29 -22.02 21.51
C GLN A 58 7.72 -22.24 20.96
N SER A 59 8.05 -23.44 20.47
CA SER A 59 9.40 -23.74 19.96
C SER A 59 9.72 -22.98 18.67
N VAL A 60 8.69 -22.60 17.90
CA VAL A 60 8.82 -21.84 16.65
C VAL A 60 9.44 -20.46 16.84
N TRP A 61 9.34 -19.91 18.05
CA TRP A 61 9.84 -18.58 18.39
C TRP A 61 11.33 -18.57 18.80
N ASN A 62 11.96 -19.73 18.96
CA ASN A 62 13.39 -19.84 19.27
C ASN A 62 14.28 -19.67 18.03
N ASN A 63 13.71 -19.35 16.86
CA ASN A 63 14.45 -19.19 15.63
C ASN A 63 15.35 -17.93 15.67
N THR A 64 16.67 -18.14 15.56
CA THR A 64 17.67 -17.08 15.49
C THR A 64 17.51 -16.19 14.26
N GLU A 65 16.88 -16.68 13.19
CA GLU A 65 16.63 -15.91 11.98
C GLU A 65 15.69 -14.72 12.24
N LEU A 66 14.60 -14.91 13.00
CA LEU A 66 13.68 -13.82 13.35
C LEU A 66 14.39 -12.70 14.15
N LEU A 67 15.27 -13.08 15.07
CA LEU A 67 16.02 -12.16 15.92
C LEU A 67 17.16 -11.47 15.15
N GLY A 68 17.73 -12.11 14.13
CA GLY A 68 18.74 -11.55 13.24
C GLY A 68 18.18 -10.67 12.11
N HIS A 69 16.87 -10.78 11.82
CA HIS A 69 16.17 -10.01 10.78
C HIS A 69 15.53 -8.72 11.31
N VAL A 70 15.93 -8.23 12.49
CA VAL A 70 15.54 -6.86 12.90
C VAL A 70 16.20 -5.91 11.91
N PRO A 71 15.45 -5.06 11.19
CA PRO A 71 16.06 -4.21 10.21
C PRO A 71 16.95 -3.19 10.93
N ASP A 72 18.10 -2.87 10.34
CA ASP A 72 18.86 -1.63 10.58
C ASP A 72 18.03 -0.44 10.04
N CYS A 73 16.80 -0.38 10.49
CA CYS A 73 15.92 0.73 10.29
C CYS A 73 16.41 1.76 11.30
N GLU A 74 16.75 2.95 10.81
CA GLU A 74 16.74 4.16 11.63
C GLU A 74 15.30 4.38 12.11
N ALA A 75 14.82 3.51 12.99
CA ALA A 75 13.56 3.64 13.67
C ALA A 75 13.76 4.84 14.58
N THR A 76 13.46 6.01 14.03
CA THR A 76 13.35 7.28 14.76
C THR A 76 12.34 7.19 15.90
N LEU A 77 11.59 6.08 15.98
CA LEU A 77 10.57 5.78 16.98
C LEU A 77 11.10 4.87 18.09
N TYR A 78 11.03 5.36 19.31
CA TYR A 78 11.18 4.55 20.51
C TYR A 78 9.94 3.65 20.69
N ILE A 79 10.14 2.36 20.94
CA ILE A 79 9.04 1.42 21.24
C ILE A 79 9.09 1.11 22.72
N GLU A 80 8.00 1.43 23.43
CA GLU A 80 7.86 1.08 24.84
C GLU A 80 7.85 -0.44 25.01
N PRO A 81 8.72 -1.02 25.86
CA PRO A 81 8.68 -2.44 26.17
C PRO A 81 7.32 -2.89 26.69
N VAL A 82 6.89 -4.09 26.30
CA VAL A 82 5.58 -4.62 26.73
C VAL A 82 5.66 -5.03 28.20
N GLN A 83 5.12 -4.20 29.09
CA GLN A 83 5.07 -4.47 30.53
C GLN A 83 4.21 -5.71 30.85
N GLU A 84 4.51 -6.41 31.95
CA GLU A 84 3.79 -7.62 32.37
C GLU A 84 2.28 -7.41 32.51
N SER A 85 1.87 -6.30 33.12
CA SER A 85 0.45 -5.95 33.30
C SER A 85 -0.29 -5.75 31.97
N ILE A 86 0.37 -5.19 30.96
CA ILE A 86 -0.16 -5.01 29.62
C ILE A 86 -0.22 -6.34 28.89
N ARG A 87 0.82 -7.18 29.04
CA ARG A 87 0.85 -8.51 28.47
C ARG A 87 -0.29 -9.39 29.00
N ASP A 88 -0.60 -9.29 30.30
CA ASP A 88 -1.71 -10.00 30.90
C ASP A 88 -3.06 -9.53 30.34
N LYS A 89 -3.26 -8.21 30.21
CA LYS A 89 -4.46 -7.65 29.56
C LYS A 89 -4.57 -8.10 28.10
N LEU A 90 -3.48 -8.03 27.34
CA LEU A 90 -3.40 -8.49 25.97
C LEU A 90 -3.80 -9.95 25.88
N LEU A 91 -3.25 -10.82 26.74
CA LEU A 91 -3.58 -12.24 26.78
C LEU A 91 -5.08 -12.43 27.04
N VAL A 92 -5.60 -11.91 28.15
CA VAL A 92 -7.01 -12.13 28.55
C VAL A 92 -8.00 -11.65 27.49
N ILE A 93 -7.79 -10.45 26.94
CA ILE A 93 -8.70 -9.87 25.96
C ILE A 93 -8.60 -10.61 24.62
N SER A 94 -7.38 -10.95 24.17
CA SER A 94 -7.16 -11.67 22.92
C SER A 94 -7.72 -13.11 22.98
N GLN A 95 -7.70 -13.77 24.14
CA GLN A 95 -8.42 -15.04 24.36
C GLN A 95 -9.92 -14.90 24.09
N GLY A 96 -10.55 -13.86 24.63
CA GLY A 96 -11.96 -13.57 24.39
C GLY A 96 -12.27 -13.33 22.91
N PHE A 97 -11.40 -12.61 22.22
CA PHE A 97 -11.52 -12.36 20.78
C PHE A 97 -11.39 -13.64 19.96
N LEU A 98 -10.39 -14.48 20.23
CA LEU A 98 -10.22 -15.73 19.52
C LEU A 98 -11.41 -16.67 19.75
N SER A 99 -11.89 -16.78 21.00
CA SER A 99 -13.11 -17.55 21.31
C SER A 99 -14.30 -17.08 20.45
N ARG A 100 -14.51 -15.76 20.36
CA ARG A 100 -15.58 -15.19 19.54
C ARG A 100 -15.40 -15.51 18.06
N ALA A 101 -14.18 -15.37 17.54
CA ALA A 101 -13.87 -15.68 16.14
C ALA A 101 -14.16 -17.15 15.81
N ARG A 102 -13.82 -18.07 16.72
CA ARG A 102 -14.11 -19.50 16.58
C ARG A 102 -15.59 -19.81 16.55
N ASP A 103 -16.37 -19.19 17.42
CA ASP A 103 -17.82 -19.43 17.48
C ASP A 103 -18.50 -19.08 16.15
N ILE A 104 -18.08 -17.99 15.50
CA ILE A 104 -18.58 -17.58 14.19
C ILE A 104 -18.22 -18.60 13.11
N HIS A 105 -16.98 -19.09 13.09
CA HIS A 105 -16.53 -20.06 12.08
C HIS A 105 -17.05 -21.49 12.33
N ARG A 106 -17.39 -21.85 13.57
CA ARG A 106 -18.05 -23.13 13.92
C ARG A 106 -19.51 -23.17 13.50
N ALA A 107 -20.27 -22.09 13.74
CA ALA A 107 -21.69 -22.02 13.38
C ALA A 107 -21.93 -22.25 11.87
N GLY A 108 -21.01 -21.82 11.01
CA GLY A 108 -21.09 -22.05 9.56
C GLY A 108 -20.76 -23.49 9.10
N ALA A 109 -20.13 -24.32 9.94
CA ALA A 109 -19.81 -25.71 9.61
C ALA A 109 -21.03 -26.63 9.78
N ASP A 110 -21.81 -26.39 10.84
CA ASP A 110 -22.98 -27.20 11.18
C ASP A 110 -24.16 -27.00 10.20
N ASP A 111 -24.31 -25.82 9.59
CA ASP A 111 -25.35 -25.55 8.58
C ASP A 111 -25.14 -26.32 7.26
N SER A 112 -23.94 -26.85 7.02
CA SER A 112 -23.66 -27.69 5.84
C SER A 112 -24.00 -29.16 6.03
N SER A 113 -24.45 -29.56 7.22
CA SER A 113 -24.79 -30.94 7.55
C SER A 113 -26.17 -31.41 7.01
N PHE A 114 -26.91 -30.56 6.31
CA PHE A 114 -28.19 -30.96 5.69
C PHE A 114 -28.07 -31.74 4.37
N SER A 115 -26.85 -32.01 3.88
CA SER A 115 -26.65 -32.87 2.71
C SER A 115 -25.44 -33.78 2.86
N ARG A 116 -25.75 -35.09 2.86
CA ARG A 116 -24.88 -36.28 2.70
C ARG A 116 -24.41 -36.98 3.99
N SER A 117 -25.17 -38.04 4.27
CA SER A 117 -24.76 -39.39 4.69
C SER A 117 -23.65 -39.52 5.74
N ARG A 118 -24.07 -40.08 6.88
CA ARG A 118 -23.26 -40.83 7.84
C ARG A 118 -22.26 -41.75 7.14
N SER A 119 -20.99 -41.34 7.11
CA SER A 119 -19.85 -42.24 7.07
C SER A 119 -18.83 -41.77 8.10
N SER A 120 -18.71 -42.58 9.15
CA SER A 120 -17.64 -42.67 10.14
C SER A 120 -16.29 -42.06 9.72
N SER A 121 -16.02 -40.85 10.20
CA SER A 121 -14.66 -40.36 10.52
C SER A 121 -14.74 -39.32 11.65
N THR A 122 -15.24 -39.75 12.80
CA THR A 122 -15.40 -38.97 14.04
C THR A 122 -14.07 -38.80 14.80
N VAL A 123 -13.02 -38.31 14.14
CA VAL A 123 -11.72 -38.00 14.79
C VAL A 123 -11.16 -36.60 14.44
N ALA A 124 -11.73 -35.88 13.46
CA ALA A 124 -11.25 -34.54 13.11
C ALA A 124 -12.04 -33.38 13.76
N ALA A 125 -13.05 -33.67 14.57
CA ALA A 125 -13.68 -32.69 15.48
C ALA A 125 -12.90 -32.62 16.80
N ALA A 126 -11.57 -32.61 16.71
CA ALA A 126 -10.71 -32.60 17.89
C ALA A 126 -10.88 -31.26 18.61
N ASN A 127 -11.50 -31.32 19.79
CA ASN A 127 -11.34 -30.42 20.93
C ASN A 127 -10.54 -29.13 20.66
N PHE A 128 -11.14 -28.12 20.00
CA PHE A 128 -10.61 -26.76 20.16
C PHE A 128 -11.03 -26.31 21.57
N ALA A 129 -10.20 -26.57 22.57
CA ALA A 129 -10.42 -26.17 23.96
C ALA A 129 -9.14 -25.59 24.60
N GLY A 130 -8.11 -25.32 23.80
CA GLY A 130 -6.84 -24.80 24.27
C GLY A 130 -6.90 -23.30 24.54
N PHE A 131 -6.36 -22.89 25.68
CA PHE A 131 -5.85 -21.54 25.89
C PHE A 131 -4.63 -21.36 25.00
N PHE A 132 -4.54 -20.28 24.22
CA PHE A 132 -3.32 -20.00 23.46
C PHE A 132 -2.28 -19.24 24.29
N ILE A 133 -1.00 -19.38 23.93
CA ILE A 133 0.09 -18.67 24.61
C ILE A 133 0.56 -17.55 23.69
N LEU A 134 0.62 -16.31 24.19
CA LEU A 134 1.17 -15.20 23.42
C LEU A 134 2.64 -15.47 23.08
N PRO A 135 3.13 -15.00 21.92
CA PRO A 135 4.56 -15.05 21.61
C PRO A 135 5.40 -14.44 22.75
N PRO A 136 6.67 -14.85 22.90
CA PRO A 136 7.57 -14.27 23.89
C PRO A 136 7.65 -12.74 23.76
N PRO A 137 7.86 -11.97 24.86
CA PRO A 137 7.91 -10.52 24.81
C PRO A 137 8.91 -9.97 23.78
N VAL A 138 10.09 -10.60 23.67
CA VAL A 138 11.11 -10.24 22.69
C VAL A 138 10.58 -10.35 21.25
N VAL A 139 9.79 -11.38 20.96
CA VAL A 139 9.18 -11.57 19.64
C VAL A 139 8.11 -10.51 19.36
N LEU A 140 7.28 -10.18 20.36
CA LEU A 140 6.30 -9.10 20.25
C LEU A 140 6.99 -7.76 19.96
N GLU A 141 8.08 -7.46 20.65
CA GLU A 141 8.89 -6.26 20.40
C GLU A 141 9.49 -6.23 19.00
N VAL A 142 9.97 -7.38 18.48
CA VAL A 142 10.44 -7.49 17.10
C VAL A 142 9.31 -7.16 16.12
N PHE A 143 8.12 -7.74 16.27
CA PHE A 143 7.00 -7.42 15.39
C PHE A 143 6.58 -5.95 15.49
N LEU A 144 6.60 -5.35 16.68
CA LEU A 144 6.32 -3.92 16.84
C LEU A 144 7.38 -3.03 16.17
N LYS A 145 8.66 -3.43 16.21
CA LYS A 145 9.75 -2.76 15.45
C LYS A 145 9.52 -2.85 13.95
N MET A 146 9.14 -4.02 13.45
CA MET A 146 8.82 -4.24 12.05
C MET A 146 7.64 -3.38 11.59
N TYR A 147 6.58 -3.30 12.40
CA TYR A 147 5.46 -2.37 12.19
C TYR A 147 5.94 -0.92 12.11
N ALA A 148 6.72 -0.47 13.10
CA ALA A 148 7.19 0.91 13.19
C ALA A 148 8.04 1.32 11.98
N CYS A 149 8.76 0.38 11.38
CA CYS A 149 9.62 0.63 10.21
C CYS A 149 8.88 0.62 8.87
N ARG A 150 7.83 -0.19 8.76
CA ARG A 150 7.17 -0.45 7.48
C ARG A 150 5.83 0.24 7.31
N VAL A 151 5.14 0.56 8.41
CA VAL A 151 3.77 1.12 8.38
C VAL A 151 3.74 2.56 8.87
N GLU A 152 4.29 2.82 10.05
CA GLU A 152 4.21 4.13 10.72
C GLU A 152 4.72 5.32 9.87
N PRO A 153 5.77 5.20 9.02
CA PRO A 153 6.19 6.29 8.15
C PRO A 153 5.14 6.70 7.12
N TYR A 154 4.24 5.79 6.74
CA TYR A 154 3.22 6.02 5.72
C TYR A 154 1.84 6.29 6.31
N LEU A 155 1.57 5.78 7.52
CA LEU A 155 0.32 5.93 8.27
C LEU A 155 0.65 6.34 9.72
N PRO A 156 1.00 7.62 9.98
CA PRO A 156 1.48 8.06 11.28
C PRO A 156 0.35 8.23 12.30
N PHE A 157 0.47 7.54 13.44
CA PHE A 157 -0.49 7.60 14.56
C PHE A 157 0.14 7.97 15.91
N PHE A 158 1.46 7.78 16.07
CA PHE A 158 2.14 7.94 17.35
C PHE A 158 2.94 9.25 17.41
N PRO A 159 2.60 10.17 18.33
CA PRO A 159 3.34 11.41 18.50
C PRO A 159 4.64 11.21 19.29
N ALA A 160 5.45 12.27 19.38
CA ALA A 160 6.64 12.33 20.23
C ALA A 160 7.71 11.27 19.93
N SER A 161 7.70 10.77 18.69
CA SER A 161 8.62 9.73 18.24
C SER A 161 8.61 8.48 19.13
N ALA A 162 7.46 8.13 19.69
CA ALA A 162 7.36 6.99 20.61
C ALA A 162 6.04 6.23 20.48
N ILE A 163 6.13 4.90 20.38
CA ILE A 163 4.99 4.00 20.50
C ILE A 163 4.78 3.70 21.97
N GLY A 164 4.00 4.54 22.64
CA GLY A 164 3.60 4.39 24.05
C GLY A 164 2.42 3.43 24.19
N ILE A 165 2.70 2.15 24.41
CA ILE A 165 1.67 1.10 24.58
C ILE A 165 0.87 1.34 25.87
N THR A 166 1.54 1.76 26.94
CA THR A 166 0.87 2.08 28.21
C THR A 166 -0.10 3.24 28.01
N GLN A 167 0.33 4.28 27.29
CA GLN A 167 -0.54 5.42 26.99
C GLN A 167 -1.71 5.00 26.10
N LEU A 168 -1.50 4.13 25.11
CA LEU A 168 -2.55 3.63 24.22
C LEU A 168 -3.67 2.91 25.00
N ILE A 169 -3.30 2.09 25.98
CA ILE A 169 -4.27 1.35 26.80
C ILE A 169 -4.89 2.26 27.87
N ALA A 170 -4.08 3.08 28.55
CA ALA A 170 -4.55 3.95 29.64
C ALA A 170 -5.46 5.08 29.17
N SER A 171 -5.17 5.70 28.02
CA SER A 171 -5.99 6.79 27.45
C SER A 171 -7.39 6.33 27.04
N ASN A 172 -7.58 5.03 26.86
CA ASN A 172 -8.84 4.41 26.45
C ASN A 172 -9.31 3.38 27.48
N SER A 173 -9.16 3.69 28.78
CA SER A 173 -9.48 2.76 29.88
C SER A 173 -10.95 2.28 29.90
N ASN A 174 -11.88 3.05 29.32
CA ASN A 174 -13.27 2.61 29.15
C ASN A 174 -13.46 1.67 27.94
N ASP A 175 -12.47 1.63 27.04
CA ASP A 175 -12.52 0.97 25.72
C ASP A 175 -11.26 0.14 25.45
N GLU A 176 -10.72 -0.51 26.48
CA GLU A 176 -9.45 -1.26 26.42
C GLU A 176 -9.44 -2.30 25.29
N LYS A 177 -10.62 -2.88 24.99
CA LYS A 177 -10.80 -3.83 23.88
C LYS A 177 -10.37 -3.25 22.53
N SER A 178 -10.70 -1.99 22.25
CA SER A 178 -10.33 -1.33 20.99
C SER A 178 -8.82 -1.05 20.93
N SER A 179 -8.20 -0.69 22.05
CA SER A 179 -6.74 -0.53 22.13
C SER A 179 -6.01 -1.87 21.93
N ILE A 180 -6.53 -2.96 22.49
CA ILE A 180 -5.98 -4.30 22.27
C ILE A 180 -6.17 -4.74 20.81
N LEU A 181 -7.32 -4.46 20.17
CA LEU A 181 -7.49 -4.70 18.74
C LEU A 181 -6.43 -3.98 17.91
N LEU A 182 -6.16 -2.70 18.21
CA LEU A 182 -5.12 -1.95 17.52
C LEU A 182 -3.73 -2.58 17.73
N LEU A 183 -3.39 -2.96 18.96
CA LEU A 183 -2.11 -3.61 19.27
C LEU A 183 -1.95 -4.96 18.54
N LEU A 184 -3.00 -5.77 18.47
CA LEU A 184 -3.00 -7.02 17.71
C LEU A 184 -2.80 -6.78 16.21
N LEU A 185 -3.40 -5.73 15.66
CA LEU A 185 -3.19 -5.34 14.26
C LEU A 185 -1.77 -4.84 14.00
N MET A 186 -1.17 -4.09 14.93
CA MET A 186 0.24 -3.69 14.83
C MET A 186 1.17 -4.92 14.84
N ILE A 187 0.91 -5.89 15.72
CA ILE A 187 1.66 -7.16 15.74
C ILE A 187 1.45 -7.93 14.43
N ALA A 188 0.22 -7.99 13.92
CA ALA A 188 -0.07 -8.66 12.66
C ALA A 188 0.69 -8.03 11.49
N HIS A 189 0.73 -6.70 11.37
CA HIS A 189 1.53 -5.98 10.38
C HIS A 189 3.02 -6.32 10.50
N GLY A 190 3.56 -6.34 11.72
CA GLY A 190 4.95 -6.73 11.95
C GLY A 190 5.24 -8.15 11.48
N ALA A 191 4.33 -9.08 11.76
CA ALA A 191 4.44 -10.48 11.38
C ALA A 191 4.25 -10.71 9.88
N MET A 192 3.40 -9.92 9.19
CA MET A 192 3.23 -9.94 7.73
C MET A 192 4.53 -9.63 6.96
N GLY A 193 5.43 -8.87 7.57
CA GLY A 193 6.71 -8.51 6.98
C GLY A 193 7.83 -9.52 7.23
N SER A 194 7.54 -10.62 7.93
CA SER A 194 8.53 -11.65 8.27
C SER A 194 8.59 -12.75 7.20
N PRO A 195 9.78 -13.31 6.91
CA PRO A 195 9.91 -14.47 6.02
C PRO A 195 9.45 -15.79 6.68
N MET A 196 9.20 -15.81 7.99
CA MET A 196 8.86 -17.04 8.69
C MET A 196 7.40 -17.44 8.42
N PRO A 197 7.12 -18.67 7.95
CA PRO A 197 5.76 -19.15 7.72
C PRO A 197 4.85 -19.03 8.94
N GLU A 198 5.37 -19.28 10.13
CA GLU A 198 4.67 -19.20 11.40
C GLU A 198 4.24 -17.75 11.72
N ALA A 199 5.10 -16.77 11.41
CA ALA A 199 4.74 -15.36 11.54
C ALA A 199 3.63 -14.97 10.54
N LEU A 200 3.65 -15.51 9.32
CA LEU A 200 2.58 -15.28 8.33
C LEU A 200 1.24 -15.92 8.75
N HIS A 201 1.28 -17.10 9.39
CA HIS A 201 0.10 -17.72 9.99
C HIS A 201 -0.45 -16.90 11.16
N LEU A 202 0.42 -16.40 12.04
CA LEU A 202 0.07 -15.49 13.11
C LEU A 202 -0.63 -14.24 12.56
N ALA A 203 -0.02 -13.58 11.57
CA ALA A 203 -0.59 -12.41 10.92
C ALA A 203 -1.99 -12.68 10.35
N SER A 204 -2.14 -13.74 9.56
CA SER A 204 -3.39 -14.10 8.91
C SER A 204 -4.51 -14.36 9.93
N GLY A 205 -4.21 -15.12 10.99
CA GLY A 205 -5.19 -15.39 12.03
C GLY A 205 -5.57 -14.16 12.85
N LEU A 206 -4.61 -13.28 13.15
CA LEU A 206 -4.88 -12.03 13.86
C LEU A 206 -5.72 -11.06 13.02
N ILE A 207 -5.44 -10.93 11.73
CA ILE A 207 -6.25 -10.11 10.80
C ILE A 207 -7.71 -10.58 10.80
N GLU A 208 -7.94 -11.89 10.66
CA GLU A 208 -9.29 -12.46 10.65
C GLU A 208 -9.98 -12.33 12.02
N THR A 209 -9.24 -12.53 13.12
CA THR A 209 -9.76 -12.37 14.48
C THR A 209 -10.17 -10.92 14.74
N CYS A 210 -9.31 -9.96 14.39
CA CYS A 210 -9.58 -8.54 14.56
C CYS A 210 -10.76 -8.08 13.69
N ARG A 211 -10.87 -8.57 12.45
CA ARG A 211 -12.02 -8.30 11.58
C ARG A 211 -13.34 -8.62 12.28
N ILE A 212 -13.45 -9.83 12.83
CA ILE A 212 -14.66 -10.28 13.53
C ILE A 212 -14.91 -9.43 14.78
N CYS A 213 -13.87 -9.24 15.59
CA CYS A 213 -14.01 -8.64 16.90
C CYS A 213 -14.26 -7.13 16.86
N MET A 214 -13.78 -6.44 15.81
CA MET A 214 -14.13 -5.05 15.55
C MET A 214 -15.65 -4.85 15.43
N TYR A 215 -16.33 -5.68 14.63
CA TYR A 215 -17.79 -5.62 14.50
C TYR A 215 -18.48 -5.99 15.82
N ASP A 216 -18.00 -7.01 16.53
CA ASP A 216 -18.56 -7.40 17.84
C ASP A 216 -18.45 -6.27 18.89
N VAL A 217 -17.33 -5.55 18.93
CA VAL A 217 -17.14 -4.39 19.82
C VAL A 217 -18.07 -3.25 19.42
N MET A 218 -18.19 -2.98 18.12
CA MET A 218 -19.01 -1.89 17.58
C MET A 218 -20.51 -2.15 17.76
N GLU A 219 -20.99 -3.38 17.59
CA GLU A 219 -22.39 -3.75 17.79
C GLU A 219 -22.80 -3.61 19.27
N LYS A 220 -21.90 -3.95 20.20
CA LYS A 220 -22.13 -3.78 21.64
C LYS A 220 -22.08 -2.32 22.08
N HIS A 221 -21.30 -1.49 21.38
CA HIS A 221 -21.13 -0.07 21.70
C HIS A 221 -21.15 0.77 20.42
N VAL A 222 -22.33 1.06 19.88
CA VAL A 222 -22.49 1.73 18.57
C VAL A 222 -21.72 3.05 18.46
N ARG A 223 -21.57 3.81 19.56
CA ARG A 223 -20.77 5.05 19.58
C ARG A 223 -19.29 4.83 19.24
N MET A 224 -18.78 3.61 19.44
CA MET A 224 -17.42 3.21 19.10
C MET A 224 -17.15 3.27 17.59
N ALA A 225 -18.18 3.15 16.74
CA ALA A 225 -18.02 3.15 15.28
C ALA A 225 -17.25 4.38 14.77
N VAL A 226 -17.52 5.56 15.36
CA VAL A 226 -16.90 6.84 14.99
C VAL A 226 -15.74 7.23 15.90
N HIS A 227 -15.40 6.40 16.89
CA HIS A 227 -14.33 6.70 17.83
C HIS A 227 -12.96 6.60 17.14
N PRO A 228 -12.03 7.55 17.35
CA PRO A 228 -10.74 7.57 16.64
C PRO A 228 -9.93 6.27 16.75
N VAL A 229 -9.98 5.58 17.89
CA VAL A 229 -9.26 4.30 18.06
C VAL A 229 -9.86 3.20 17.18
N MET A 230 -11.20 3.14 17.06
CA MET A 230 -11.85 2.16 16.18
C MET A 230 -11.59 2.47 14.71
N LEU A 231 -11.61 3.75 14.33
CA LEU A 231 -11.24 4.19 12.98
C LEU A 231 -9.77 3.84 12.65
N ARG A 232 -8.86 3.94 13.63
CA ARG A 232 -7.48 3.44 13.47
C ARG A 232 -7.42 1.93 13.31
N CYS A 233 -8.18 1.17 14.11
CA CYS A 233 -8.28 -0.29 13.95
C CYS A 233 -8.76 -0.64 12.55
N ALA A 234 -9.80 0.03 12.05
CA ALA A 234 -10.35 -0.22 10.73
C ALA A 234 -9.35 0.10 9.62
N LEU A 235 -8.68 1.24 9.71
CA LEU A 235 -7.63 1.63 8.78
C LEU A 235 -6.48 0.61 8.74
N MET A 236 -5.99 0.18 9.91
CA MET A 236 -4.93 -0.83 10.03
C MET A 236 -5.36 -2.21 9.52
N TYR A 237 -6.58 -2.63 9.85
CA TYR A 237 -7.16 -3.87 9.33
C TYR A 237 -7.25 -3.83 7.81
N LEU A 238 -7.81 -2.77 7.22
CA LEU A 238 -7.97 -2.66 5.77
C LEU A 238 -6.62 -2.68 5.06
N ASN A 239 -5.63 -1.93 5.58
CA ASN A 239 -4.28 -1.94 5.03
C ASN A 239 -3.63 -3.34 5.12
N ALA A 240 -3.73 -4.02 6.26
CA ALA A 240 -3.21 -5.39 6.42
C ALA A 240 -3.90 -6.37 5.47
N ALA A 241 -5.23 -6.36 5.44
CA ALA A 241 -6.02 -7.31 4.68
C ALA A 241 -5.86 -7.12 3.16
N ALA A 242 -5.83 -5.86 2.68
CA ALA A 242 -5.63 -5.52 1.26
C ALA A 242 -4.27 -5.99 0.73
N TRP A 243 -3.24 -6.00 1.57
CA TRP A 243 -1.87 -6.37 1.17
C TRP A 243 -1.39 -7.69 1.78
N SER A 244 -2.31 -8.52 2.26
CA SER A 244 -1.98 -9.77 2.96
C SER A 244 -1.49 -10.91 2.06
N GLY A 245 -1.72 -10.83 0.74
CA GLY A 245 -1.48 -11.96 -0.17
C GLY A 245 -2.41 -13.15 0.04
N ASN A 246 -3.44 -13.01 0.88
CA ASN A 246 -4.47 -14.02 1.09
C ASN A 246 -5.73 -13.59 0.35
N LYS A 247 -6.21 -14.41 -0.60
CA LYS A 247 -7.39 -14.09 -1.41
C LYS A 247 -8.59 -13.64 -0.58
N TRP A 248 -8.93 -14.39 0.46
CA TRP A 248 -10.08 -14.09 1.33
C TRP A 248 -9.96 -12.70 1.97
N HIS A 249 -8.83 -12.38 2.58
CA HIS A 249 -8.62 -11.08 3.23
C HIS A 249 -8.67 -9.93 2.22
N MET A 250 -8.04 -10.11 1.05
CA MET A 250 -8.03 -9.10 -0.02
C MET A 250 -9.42 -8.84 -0.60
N ASP A 251 -10.22 -9.89 -0.80
CA ASP A 251 -11.59 -9.75 -1.32
C ASP A 251 -12.50 -9.08 -0.28
N VAL A 252 -12.41 -9.49 0.98
CA VAL A 252 -13.22 -8.91 2.06
C VAL A 252 -12.80 -7.48 2.36
N SER A 253 -11.52 -7.14 2.29
CA SER A 253 -11.07 -5.76 2.51
C SER A 253 -11.68 -4.80 1.47
N CYS A 254 -11.79 -5.21 0.20
CA CYS A 254 -12.47 -4.44 -0.83
C CYS A 254 -13.94 -4.14 -0.48
N ILE A 255 -14.65 -5.12 0.07
CA ILE A 255 -16.07 -4.96 0.45
C ILE A 255 -16.19 -4.05 1.67
N VAL A 256 -15.37 -4.32 2.68
CA VAL A 256 -15.42 -3.64 3.98
C VAL A 256 -14.88 -2.20 3.91
N ALA A 257 -13.97 -1.90 2.97
CA ALA A 257 -13.43 -0.56 2.74
C ALA A 257 -14.56 0.46 2.52
N HIS A 258 -15.49 0.18 1.60
CA HIS A 258 -16.63 1.05 1.33
C HIS A 258 -17.44 1.38 2.58
N SER A 259 -17.69 0.38 3.44
CA SER A 259 -18.46 0.57 4.67
C SER A 259 -17.75 1.53 5.62
N TRP A 260 -16.44 1.35 5.81
CA TRP A 260 -15.67 2.22 6.69
C TRP A 260 -15.45 3.62 6.11
N MET A 261 -15.28 3.77 4.79
CA MET A 261 -15.21 5.09 4.16
C MET A 261 -16.48 5.90 4.43
N GLN A 262 -17.66 5.27 4.41
CA GLN A 262 -18.90 5.93 4.83
C GLN A 262 -18.90 6.28 6.32
N ILE A 263 -18.47 5.37 7.20
CA ILE A 263 -18.35 5.66 8.64
C ILE A 263 -17.39 6.84 8.90
N VAL A 264 -16.28 6.93 8.16
CA VAL A 264 -15.32 8.04 8.23
C VAL A 264 -16.00 9.36 7.87
N ARG A 265 -16.77 9.40 6.78
CA ARG A 265 -17.57 10.60 6.42
C ARG A 265 -18.55 10.97 7.53
N TYR A 266 -19.30 9.99 8.05
CA TYR A 266 -20.26 10.23 9.14
C TYR A 266 -19.61 10.64 10.46
N SER A 267 -18.36 10.24 10.71
CA SER A 267 -17.62 10.62 11.92
C SER A 267 -17.20 12.10 11.97
N ARG A 268 -17.33 12.83 10.84
CA ARG A 268 -16.94 14.24 10.70
C ARG A 268 -15.45 14.51 10.93
N ILE A 269 -14.59 13.48 10.88
CA ILE A 269 -13.16 13.69 10.99
C ILE A 269 -12.57 14.45 9.78
N LEU A 270 -13.30 14.48 8.66
CA LEU A 270 -12.95 15.19 7.42
C LEU A 270 -13.46 16.64 7.37
N ASP A 271 -14.32 17.04 8.32
CA ASP A 271 -14.92 18.38 8.33
C ASP A 271 -13.89 19.48 8.66
N ALA A 272 -14.16 20.70 8.21
CA ALA A 272 -13.39 21.87 8.60
C ALA A 272 -13.40 22.05 10.12
N ARG A 273 -12.21 22.20 10.71
CA ARG A 273 -12.02 22.48 12.14
C ARG A 273 -11.07 23.66 12.32
N LYS A 274 -11.38 24.51 13.29
CA LYS A 274 -10.44 25.52 13.79
C LYS A 274 -9.62 24.92 14.92
N SER A 275 -8.34 25.25 15.00
CA SER A 275 -7.50 24.81 16.12
C SER A 275 -7.95 25.51 17.40
N SER A 276 -8.08 24.75 18.48
CA SER A 276 -8.37 25.25 19.82
C SER A 276 -7.23 26.10 20.38
N LEU A 277 -6.04 26.03 19.77
CA LEU A 277 -4.84 26.76 20.17
C LEU A 277 -4.80 28.20 19.65
N ALA A 278 -5.65 28.57 18.70
CA ALA A 278 -5.63 29.90 18.06
C ALA A 278 -5.86 31.06 19.07
N ASN A 279 -6.37 30.77 20.27
CA ASN A 279 -6.69 31.75 21.30
C ASN A 279 -5.89 31.55 22.62
N LEU A 280 -4.91 30.65 22.67
CA LEU A 280 -4.18 30.35 23.91
C LEU A 280 -2.87 31.17 24.04
N GLU A 281 -2.69 31.83 25.17
CA GLU A 281 -1.41 32.47 25.53
C GLU A 281 -0.37 31.42 25.94
N PHE A 282 0.61 31.18 25.07
CA PHE A 282 1.62 30.12 25.21
C PHE A 282 2.57 30.25 26.43
N SER A 283 2.52 31.34 27.21
CA SER A 283 3.52 31.64 28.25
C SER A 283 3.28 30.94 29.60
N VAL A 284 2.09 30.38 29.85
CA VAL A 284 1.73 29.81 31.18
C VAL A 284 1.33 28.33 31.14
N GLN A 285 0.99 27.77 29.96
CA GLN A 285 0.44 26.42 29.83
C GLN A 285 1.08 25.59 28.69
N THR A 286 2.42 25.55 28.60
CA THR A 286 3.11 24.87 27.49
C THR A 286 2.78 23.38 27.38
N GLU A 287 2.78 22.63 28.49
CA GLU A 287 2.47 21.19 28.48
C GLU A 287 1.02 20.91 28.06
N ALA A 288 0.05 21.62 28.63
CA ALA A 288 -1.36 21.45 28.29
C ALA A 288 -1.64 21.85 26.82
N SER A 289 -0.98 22.90 26.34
CA SER A 289 -1.08 23.34 24.94
C SER A 289 -0.49 22.28 24.00
N TRP A 290 0.67 21.72 24.34
CA TRP A 290 1.29 20.66 23.54
C TRP A 290 0.42 19.41 23.49
N LYS A 291 -0.15 18.97 24.62
CA LYS A 291 -1.08 17.83 24.66
C LYS A 291 -2.36 18.07 23.86
N THR A 292 -2.91 19.28 23.93
CA THR A 292 -4.08 19.67 23.12
C THR A 292 -3.75 19.66 21.64
N TRP A 293 -2.60 20.24 21.25
CA TRP A 293 -2.10 20.19 19.89
C TRP A 293 -1.92 18.76 19.38
N GLN A 294 -1.28 17.90 20.17
CA GLN A 294 -1.08 16.48 19.83
C GLN A 294 -2.42 15.78 19.59
N ALA A 295 -3.44 16.04 20.42
CA ALA A 295 -4.76 15.43 20.25
C ALA A 295 -5.44 15.89 18.94
N GLU A 296 -5.40 17.18 18.62
CA GLU A 296 -5.93 17.72 17.36
C GLU A 296 -5.20 17.15 16.14
N GLU A 297 -3.87 17.18 16.19
CA GLU A 297 -3.00 16.71 15.11
C GLU A 297 -3.14 15.22 14.86
N THR A 298 -3.36 14.43 15.91
CA THR A 298 -3.62 12.99 15.79
C THR A 298 -4.90 12.73 14.99
N ILE A 299 -5.94 13.55 15.14
CA ILE A 299 -7.19 13.41 14.37
C ILE A 299 -6.96 13.84 12.91
N ASN A 300 -6.20 14.90 12.67
CA ASN A 300 -5.84 15.34 11.31
C ASN A 300 -5.04 14.26 10.56
N ARG A 301 -4.03 13.68 11.21
CA ARG A 301 -3.24 12.57 10.66
C ARG A 301 -4.08 11.33 10.40
N LEU A 302 -5.01 10.99 11.29
CA LEU A 302 -5.97 9.91 11.06
C LEU A 302 -6.86 10.17 9.84
N ALA A 303 -7.43 11.37 9.72
CA ALA A 303 -8.26 11.77 8.59
C ALA A 303 -7.54 11.59 7.25
N TYR A 304 -6.29 12.08 7.16
CA TYR A 304 -5.51 11.98 5.93
C TYR A 304 -4.84 10.62 5.71
N SER A 305 -4.67 9.81 6.75
CA SER A 305 -4.28 8.40 6.59
C SER A 305 -5.36 7.57 5.89
N TRP A 306 -6.64 7.91 6.08
CA TRP A 306 -7.73 7.35 5.29
C TRP A 306 -7.65 7.76 3.81
N VAL A 307 -7.26 9.01 3.52
CA VAL A 307 -7.04 9.48 2.14
C VAL A 307 -5.87 8.74 1.49
N PHE A 308 -4.80 8.45 2.23
CA PHE A 308 -3.69 7.64 1.72
C PHE A 308 -4.14 6.21 1.39
N LEU A 309 -4.88 5.55 2.28
CA LEU A 309 -5.39 4.21 2.01
C LEU A 309 -6.34 4.20 0.81
N ASP A 310 -7.26 5.18 0.74
CA ASP A 310 -8.19 5.37 -0.39
C ASP A 310 -7.44 5.49 -1.72
N GLN A 311 -6.38 6.31 -1.76
CA GLN A 311 -5.52 6.47 -2.93
C GLN A 311 -4.85 5.16 -3.33
N GLU A 312 -4.15 4.53 -2.39
CA GLU A 312 -3.35 3.31 -2.60
C GLU A 312 -4.20 2.16 -3.13
N MET A 313 -5.31 1.86 -2.45
CA MET A 313 -6.20 0.77 -2.83
C MET A 313 -6.84 1.06 -4.20
N ASN A 314 -7.42 2.24 -4.39
CA ASN A 314 -8.16 2.50 -5.62
C ASN A 314 -7.26 2.66 -6.85
N LEU A 315 -5.99 3.06 -6.70
CA LEU A 315 -5.04 3.06 -7.81
C LEU A 315 -4.73 1.64 -8.29
N ILE A 316 -4.43 0.73 -7.35
CA ILE A 316 -4.02 -0.64 -7.68
C ILE A 316 -5.20 -1.47 -8.18
N HIS A 317 -6.40 -1.24 -7.65
CA HIS A 317 -7.62 -1.94 -8.05
C HIS A 317 -8.31 -1.35 -9.28
N ASP A 318 -7.75 -0.29 -9.89
CA ASP A 318 -8.36 0.45 -11.01
C ASP A 318 -9.80 0.88 -10.70
N ARG A 319 -9.98 1.51 -9.53
CA ARG A 319 -11.26 2.02 -9.03
C ARG A 319 -11.19 3.53 -8.82
N GLN A 320 -12.37 4.13 -8.67
CA GLN A 320 -12.47 5.53 -8.30
C GLN A 320 -12.04 5.70 -6.84
N PRO A 321 -11.20 6.69 -6.50
CA PRO A 321 -11.05 7.13 -5.11
C PRO A 321 -12.43 7.43 -4.51
N GLU A 322 -12.72 6.88 -3.35
CA GLU A 322 -14.02 7.01 -2.71
C GLU A 322 -14.18 8.37 -2.03
N LEU A 323 -13.13 8.92 -1.43
CA LEU A 323 -13.21 10.22 -0.77
C LEU A 323 -13.17 11.34 -1.81
N GLU A 324 -14.13 12.25 -1.79
CA GLU A 324 -14.18 13.33 -2.77
C GLU A 324 -13.45 14.57 -2.25
N ILE A 325 -12.77 15.29 -3.15
CA ILE A 325 -11.99 16.48 -2.77
C ILE A 325 -12.83 17.54 -2.02
N HIS A 326 -14.12 17.64 -2.33
CA HIS A 326 -15.03 18.60 -1.71
C HIS A 326 -15.37 18.26 -0.25
N ASP A 327 -15.19 17.00 0.16
CA ASP A 327 -15.41 16.53 1.54
C ASP A 327 -14.15 16.69 2.40
N LEU A 328 -12.97 16.86 1.80
CA LEU A 328 -11.67 16.87 2.48
C LEU A 328 -11.31 18.26 3.00
N ASN A 329 -12.05 18.69 4.03
CA ASN A 329 -12.00 20.04 4.60
C ASN A 329 -11.23 20.15 5.93
N SER A 330 -10.82 19.04 6.53
CA SER A 330 -10.01 19.02 7.74
C SER A 330 -8.62 19.61 7.49
N PRO A 331 -7.98 20.27 8.49
CA PRO A 331 -6.61 20.73 8.35
C PRO A 331 -5.66 19.58 8.00
N ILE A 332 -4.80 19.76 6.99
CA ILE A 332 -3.76 18.78 6.65
C ILE A 332 -2.78 18.58 7.83
N PRO A 333 -2.06 17.44 7.88
CA PRO A 333 -1.04 17.22 8.89
C PRO A 333 0.00 18.33 8.90
N ASP A 334 0.37 18.75 10.10
CA ASP A 334 1.32 19.81 10.35
C ASP A 334 2.77 19.29 10.28
N ASN A 335 3.75 20.18 10.49
CA ASN A 335 5.17 19.92 10.39
C ASN A 335 5.64 18.69 11.20
N GLU A 336 6.39 17.82 10.55
CA GLU A 336 6.90 16.57 11.14
C GLU A 336 7.80 16.80 12.36
N GLU A 337 8.57 17.88 12.43
CA GLU A 337 9.41 18.19 13.59
C GLU A 337 8.58 18.50 14.84
N LEU A 338 7.43 19.17 14.66
CA LEU A 338 6.48 19.39 15.75
C LEU A 338 5.87 18.07 16.21
N TRP A 339 5.49 17.20 15.27
CA TRP A 339 4.91 15.89 15.57
C TRP A 339 5.88 14.98 16.34
N ARG A 340 7.15 15.00 15.95
CA ARG A 340 8.23 14.21 16.52
C ARG A 340 8.82 14.77 17.81
N SER A 341 8.44 15.99 18.21
CA SER A 341 8.96 16.64 19.41
C SER A 341 8.71 15.80 20.66
N ILE A 342 9.75 15.51 21.44
CA ILE A 342 9.70 14.57 22.58
C ILE A 342 9.21 15.20 23.88
N SER A 343 9.17 16.53 23.96
CA SER A 343 8.68 17.28 25.13
C SER A 343 8.01 18.59 24.71
N ALA A 344 7.20 19.16 25.61
CA ALA A 344 6.55 20.44 25.39
C ALA A 344 7.54 21.59 25.16
N ASP A 345 8.68 21.57 25.86
CA ASP A 345 9.74 22.58 25.71
C ASP A 345 10.40 22.51 24.33
N VAL A 346 10.69 21.30 23.84
CA VAL A 346 11.24 21.08 22.50
C VAL A 346 10.22 21.52 21.45
N TRP A 347 8.95 21.15 21.62
CA TRP A 347 7.86 21.55 20.74
C TRP A 347 7.72 23.08 20.66
N GLN A 348 7.72 23.78 21.80
CA GLN A 348 7.64 25.23 21.86
C GLN A 348 8.88 25.89 21.23
N GLY A 349 10.07 25.34 21.47
CA GLY A 349 11.32 25.78 20.84
C GLY A 349 11.27 25.68 19.32
N THR A 350 10.82 24.54 18.78
CA THR A 350 10.64 24.30 17.34
C THR A 350 9.58 25.25 16.76
N LEU A 351 8.44 25.39 17.43
CA LEU A 351 7.38 26.32 17.03
C LEU A 351 7.90 27.77 16.92
N ASN A 352 8.70 28.22 17.88
CA ASN A 352 9.29 29.55 17.86
C ASN A 352 10.31 29.73 16.73
N LYS A 353 11.14 28.72 16.45
CA LYS A 353 12.07 28.74 15.30
C LYS A 353 11.30 28.86 13.97
N LEU A 354 10.25 28.05 13.81
CA LEU A 354 9.41 28.05 12.63
C LEU A 354 8.72 29.42 12.43
N ARG A 355 8.22 30.04 13.50
CA ARG A 355 7.66 31.41 13.49
C ARG A 355 8.68 32.46 13.02
N GLN A 356 9.89 32.43 13.57
CA GLN A 356 10.95 33.41 13.25
C GLN A 356 11.39 33.33 11.78
N SER A 357 11.40 32.13 11.21
CA SER A 357 11.75 31.91 9.80
C SER A 357 10.69 32.41 8.80
N ARG A 358 9.53 32.90 9.28
CA ARG A 358 8.31 33.18 8.47
C ARG A 358 7.81 31.98 7.64
N SER A 359 8.36 30.79 7.87
CA SER A 359 7.93 29.55 7.21
C SER A 359 6.64 28.99 7.81
N TYR A 360 6.21 29.51 8.96
CA TYR A 360 5.04 29.03 9.68
C TYR A 360 4.25 30.19 10.29
N ARG A 361 2.95 30.27 9.99
CA ARG A 361 2.01 31.20 10.61
C ARG A 361 1.26 30.44 11.70
N ALA A 362 1.77 30.51 12.94
CA ALA A 362 1.22 29.73 14.04
C ALA A 362 -0.23 30.04 14.43
N ASP A 363 -0.76 31.18 13.96
CA ASP A 363 -2.14 31.61 14.22
C ASP A 363 -3.11 31.10 13.15
N SER A 364 -2.61 30.44 12.09
CA SER A 364 -3.43 29.87 11.02
C SER A 364 -3.34 28.36 11.05
N THR A 365 -4.50 27.73 11.29
CA THR A 365 -4.72 26.30 11.00
C THR A 365 -4.19 25.95 9.62
N PRO A 366 -3.47 24.81 9.45
CA PRO A 366 -3.08 24.33 8.14
C PRO A 366 -4.27 24.31 7.17
N PRO A 367 -4.04 24.59 5.87
CA PRO A 367 -5.12 24.52 4.89
C PRO A 367 -5.68 23.10 4.81
N SER A 368 -6.92 22.95 4.35
CA SER A 368 -7.42 21.63 3.98
C SER A 368 -6.85 21.16 2.64
N LEU A 369 -6.97 19.87 2.32
CA LEU A 369 -6.61 19.37 1.00
C LEU A 369 -7.47 20.03 -0.09
N ALA A 370 -8.75 20.26 0.15
CA ALA A 370 -9.59 21.04 -0.77
C ALA A 370 -9.00 22.44 -1.05
N ALA A 371 -8.56 23.14 -0.01
CA ALA A 371 -7.94 24.46 -0.15
C ALA A 371 -6.54 24.40 -0.81
N LEU A 372 -5.73 23.39 -0.49
CA LEU A 372 -4.42 23.18 -1.10
C LEU A 372 -4.55 22.86 -2.59
N PHE A 373 -5.49 21.99 -2.95
CA PHE A 373 -5.76 21.63 -4.33
C PHE A 373 -6.28 22.83 -5.14
N ASN A 374 -7.14 23.68 -4.56
CA ASN A 374 -7.58 24.91 -5.22
C ASN A 374 -6.40 25.86 -5.54
N LYS A 375 -5.44 26.01 -4.62
CA LYS A 375 -4.21 26.79 -4.88
C LYS A 375 -3.33 26.17 -5.95
N PHE A 376 -3.25 24.84 -5.96
CA PHE A 376 -2.53 24.10 -6.99
C PHE A 376 -3.14 24.32 -8.38
N MET A 377 -4.46 24.19 -8.50
CA MET A 377 -5.21 24.47 -9.74
C MET A 377 -5.09 25.93 -10.19
N GLY A 378 -4.97 26.87 -9.26
CA GLY A 378 -4.77 28.30 -9.53
C GLY A 378 -3.33 28.68 -9.92
N ASN A 379 -2.38 27.75 -9.91
CA ASN A 379 -0.95 28.00 -10.10
C ASN A 379 -0.35 29.00 -9.06
N ASP A 380 -0.96 29.08 -7.87
CA ASP A 380 -0.50 29.96 -6.79
C ASP A 380 0.70 29.36 -6.05
N LEU A 381 0.88 28.04 -6.12
CA LEU A 381 1.94 27.31 -5.43
C LEU A 381 3.31 27.49 -6.10
N SER A 382 3.36 27.64 -7.43
CA SER A 382 4.62 27.81 -8.16
C SER A 382 5.33 29.13 -7.84
N ASN A 383 4.57 30.14 -7.41
CA ASN A 383 5.07 31.47 -7.07
C ASN A 383 5.36 31.62 -5.56
N SER A 384 5.05 30.60 -4.77
CA SER A 384 5.25 30.64 -3.32
C SER A 384 6.71 30.33 -2.97
N SER A 385 7.31 31.10 -2.05
CA SER A 385 8.66 30.86 -1.55
C SER A 385 8.75 29.65 -0.61
N THR A 386 7.61 29.05 -0.25
CA THR A 386 7.49 27.94 0.67
C THR A 386 7.41 26.63 -0.11
N SER A 387 8.41 25.76 0.08
CA SER A 387 8.41 24.42 -0.49
C SER A 387 7.37 23.53 0.21
N LEU A 388 6.69 22.68 -0.57
CA LEU A 388 5.70 21.73 -0.05
C LEU A 388 6.38 20.57 0.68
N SER A 389 5.75 20.10 1.76
CA SER A 389 6.17 18.88 2.46
C SER A 389 5.91 17.61 1.62
N PRO A 390 6.56 16.47 1.93
CA PRO A 390 6.28 15.20 1.25
C PRO A 390 4.81 14.78 1.42
N THR A 391 4.22 15.08 2.58
CA THR A 391 2.82 14.79 2.88
C THR A 391 1.87 15.60 2.00
N GLU A 392 2.10 16.91 1.84
CA GLU A 392 1.31 17.76 0.94
C GLU A 392 1.41 17.30 -0.52
N LEU A 393 2.62 16.98 -0.98
CA LEU A 393 2.83 16.43 -2.31
C LEU A 393 2.07 15.11 -2.49
N ARG A 394 2.13 14.21 -1.52
CA ARG A 394 1.38 12.94 -1.55
C ARG A 394 -0.12 13.17 -1.68
N LEU A 395 -0.66 14.09 -0.88
CA LEU A 395 -2.09 14.39 -0.87
C LEU A 395 -2.59 14.99 -2.19
N LEU A 396 -1.78 15.82 -2.86
CA LEU A 396 -2.14 16.40 -4.16
C LEU A 396 -2.29 15.35 -5.27
N LEU A 397 -1.66 14.19 -5.16
CA LEU A 397 -1.81 13.11 -6.13
C LEU A 397 -3.20 12.45 -6.08
N HIS A 398 -3.89 12.49 -4.95
CA HIS A 398 -5.20 11.86 -4.77
C HIS A 398 -6.29 12.46 -5.69
N PRO A 399 -6.54 13.78 -5.71
CA PRO A 399 -7.52 14.37 -6.63
C PRO A 399 -7.10 14.24 -8.10
N LEU A 400 -5.79 14.28 -8.41
CA LEU A 400 -5.29 14.04 -9.78
C LEU A 400 -5.61 12.62 -10.27
N GLN A 401 -5.41 11.62 -9.42
CA GLN A 401 -5.80 10.24 -9.70
C GLN A 401 -7.31 10.12 -9.95
N ALA A 402 -8.14 10.78 -9.14
CA ALA A 402 -9.59 10.78 -9.34
C ALA A 402 -9.97 11.36 -10.71
N MET A 403 -9.38 12.49 -11.11
CA MET A 403 -9.61 13.10 -12.43
C MET A 403 -9.23 12.15 -13.57
N ILE A 404 -8.04 11.54 -13.50
CA ILE A 404 -7.56 10.59 -14.52
C ILE A 404 -8.49 9.38 -14.62
N TYR A 405 -8.91 8.82 -13.49
CA TYR A 405 -9.84 7.70 -13.48
C TYR A 405 -11.16 8.05 -14.17
N HIS A 406 -11.74 9.21 -13.84
CA HIS A 406 -12.98 9.67 -14.47
C HIS A 406 -12.85 9.86 -15.98
N LEU A 407 -11.73 10.45 -16.43
CA LEU A 407 -11.46 10.64 -17.86
C LEU A 407 -11.27 9.31 -18.57
N ASN A 408 -10.47 8.39 -18.01
CA ASN A 408 -10.26 7.05 -18.55
C ASN A 408 -11.56 6.26 -18.70
N LYS A 409 -12.36 6.24 -17.64
CA LYS A 409 -13.66 5.56 -17.66
C LYS A 409 -14.56 6.16 -18.74
N SER A 410 -14.62 7.49 -18.84
CA SER A 410 -15.40 8.20 -19.86
C SER A 410 -14.92 7.85 -21.26
N MET A 411 -13.61 7.88 -21.50
CA MET A 411 -13.02 7.53 -22.77
C MET A 411 -13.46 6.13 -23.23
N VAL A 412 -13.28 5.10 -22.40
CA VAL A 412 -13.66 3.71 -22.72
C VAL A 412 -15.14 3.58 -23.11
N TYR A 413 -16.05 4.25 -22.41
CA TYR A 413 -17.49 4.22 -22.73
C TYR A 413 -17.83 4.99 -24.02
N PHE A 414 -17.27 6.19 -24.20
CA PHE A 414 -17.63 7.05 -25.33
C PHE A 414 -16.92 6.68 -26.63
N PHE A 415 -15.83 5.91 -26.59
CA PHE A 415 -15.18 5.37 -27.78
C PHE A 415 -16.13 4.52 -28.63
N HIS A 416 -17.03 3.77 -28.01
CA HIS A 416 -18.02 2.95 -28.72
C HIS A 416 -19.15 3.76 -29.37
N SER A 417 -19.31 5.04 -29.01
CA SER A 417 -20.42 5.89 -29.43
C SER A 417 -20.18 6.62 -30.77
N GLY A 418 -18.95 6.56 -31.33
CA GLY A 418 -18.61 7.23 -32.59
C GLY A 418 -18.56 8.76 -32.53
N SER A 419 -18.68 9.36 -31.34
CA SER A 419 -18.69 10.81 -31.15
C SER A 419 -17.27 11.39 -31.08
N HIS A 420 -16.66 11.65 -32.24
CA HIS A 420 -15.33 12.24 -32.35
C HIS A 420 -15.17 13.57 -31.57
N ARG A 421 -16.21 14.40 -31.53
CA ARG A 421 -16.19 15.68 -30.80
C ARG A 421 -16.07 15.49 -29.28
N LEU A 422 -16.77 14.48 -28.74
CA LEU A 422 -16.71 14.19 -27.31
C LEU A 422 -15.34 13.61 -26.93
N LEU A 423 -14.83 12.70 -27.76
CA LEU A 423 -13.47 12.16 -27.60
C LEU A 423 -12.42 13.26 -27.58
N GLN A 424 -12.45 14.19 -28.54
CA GLN A 424 -11.50 15.29 -28.61
C GLN A 424 -11.52 16.15 -27.32
N ARG A 425 -12.71 16.42 -26.77
CA ARG A 425 -12.84 17.16 -25.50
C ARG A 425 -12.23 16.40 -24.31
N LEU A 426 -12.46 15.09 -24.23
CA LEU A 426 -11.88 14.26 -23.18
C LEU A 426 -10.35 14.20 -23.28
N LEU A 427 -9.80 14.14 -24.49
CA LEU A 427 -8.36 14.21 -24.72
C LEU A 427 -7.78 15.55 -24.29
N THR A 428 -8.43 16.67 -24.62
CA THR A 428 -8.00 18.00 -24.13
C THR A 428 -8.02 18.09 -22.61
N GLN A 429 -9.07 17.58 -21.95
CA GLN A 429 -9.12 17.54 -20.48
C GLN A 429 -8.01 16.66 -19.90
N LEU A 430 -7.65 15.58 -20.58
CA LEU A 430 -6.55 14.73 -20.16
C LEU A 430 -5.19 15.41 -20.34
N GLU A 431 -4.99 16.19 -21.40
CA GLU A 431 -3.79 17.02 -21.60
C GLU A 431 -3.64 18.05 -20.46
N GLU A 432 -4.74 18.66 -20.00
CA GLU A 432 -4.74 19.54 -18.83
C GLU A 432 -4.28 18.79 -17.57
N VAL A 433 -4.76 17.56 -17.34
CA VAL A 433 -4.31 16.78 -16.17
C VAL A 433 -2.85 16.34 -16.30
N HIS A 434 -2.37 16.01 -17.51
CA HIS A 434 -0.94 15.77 -17.75
C HIS A 434 -0.10 17.00 -17.43
N TYR A 435 -0.57 18.19 -17.77
CA TYR A 435 0.09 19.44 -17.41
C TYR A 435 0.16 19.60 -15.89
N LEU A 436 -0.94 19.33 -15.17
CA LEU A 436 -0.95 19.33 -13.70
C LEU A 436 0.04 18.31 -13.12
N LEU A 437 0.12 17.09 -13.65
CA LEU A 437 1.13 16.11 -13.24
C LEU A 437 2.56 16.63 -13.43
N LYS A 438 2.87 17.31 -14.54
CA LYS A 438 4.18 17.95 -14.77
C LYS A 438 4.46 19.07 -13.75
N GLN A 439 3.45 19.87 -13.42
CA GLN A 439 3.57 20.89 -12.37
C GLN A 439 3.87 20.24 -11.01
N TRP A 440 3.13 19.18 -10.67
CA TRP A 440 3.37 18.43 -9.44
C TRP A 440 4.79 17.89 -9.38
N TYR A 441 5.29 17.30 -10.49
CA TYR A 441 6.68 16.83 -10.56
C TYR A 441 7.68 17.95 -10.32
N THR A 442 7.48 19.11 -10.94
CA THR A 442 8.34 20.29 -10.75
C THR A 442 8.38 20.72 -9.28
N LEU A 443 7.23 20.81 -8.62
CA LEU A 443 7.14 21.12 -7.19
C LEU A 443 7.85 20.05 -6.34
N SER A 444 7.75 18.78 -6.72
CA SER A 444 8.39 17.68 -5.99
C SER A 444 9.92 17.71 -6.06
N ILE A 445 10.49 18.08 -7.21
CA ILE A 445 11.95 18.21 -7.38
C ILE A 445 12.49 19.39 -6.57
N GLN A 446 11.79 20.52 -6.60
CA GLN A 446 12.14 21.69 -5.77
C GLN A 446 12.11 21.36 -4.27
N ALA A 447 11.28 20.41 -3.88
CA ALA A 447 11.15 19.98 -2.50
C ALA A 447 12.21 18.93 -2.10
N MET A 448 12.74 18.16 -3.05
CA MET A 448 13.72 17.09 -2.81
C MET A 448 14.99 17.58 -2.09
N ASP A 449 15.53 18.74 -2.48
CA ASP A 449 16.77 19.30 -1.93
C ASP A 449 16.71 19.58 -0.42
N ARG A 450 15.51 19.55 0.18
CA ARG A 450 15.26 19.85 1.60
C ARG A 450 14.81 18.64 2.42
N MET A 451 14.78 17.43 1.84
CA MET A 451 14.08 16.25 2.39
C MET A 451 14.97 15.11 2.88
N GLU A 452 16.01 15.40 3.68
CA GLU A 452 16.93 14.36 4.14
C GLU A 452 16.25 13.32 5.07
N THR A 453 15.32 13.74 5.92
CA THR A 453 14.71 12.90 7.00
C THR A 453 13.46 12.10 6.58
N SER A 454 12.98 12.25 5.34
CA SER A 454 11.71 11.64 4.85
C SER A 454 11.84 11.02 3.45
N ARG A 455 13.03 10.53 3.11
CA ARG A 455 13.39 10.03 1.78
C ARG A 455 12.52 8.86 1.30
N ASN A 456 12.14 7.94 2.18
CA ASN A 456 11.26 6.81 1.83
C ASN A 456 9.84 7.26 1.45
N ILE A 457 9.29 8.26 2.14
CA ILE A 457 7.98 8.84 1.79
C ILE A 457 8.07 9.51 0.42
N TYR A 458 9.15 10.23 0.16
CA TYR A 458 9.40 10.84 -1.14
C TYR A 458 9.45 9.77 -2.27
N TYR A 459 10.19 8.67 -2.07
CA TYR A 459 10.23 7.57 -3.04
C TYR A 459 8.87 6.91 -3.26
N SER A 460 8.10 6.68 -2.20
CA SER A 460 6.73 6.21 -2.29
C SER A 460 5.85 7.15 -3.13
N ASN A 461 5.97 8.48 -2.92
CA ASN A 461 5.24 9.48 -3.70
C ASN A 461 5.64 9.46 -5.18
N MET A 462 6.93 9.29 -5.47
CA MET A 462 7.41 9.17 -6.85
C MET A 462 6.85 7.92 -7.53
N ILE A 463 6.84 6.78 -6.85
CA ILE A 463 6.23 5.55 -7.38
C ILE A 463 4.75 5.80 -7.70
N MET A 464 4.00 6.39 -6.78
CA MET A 464 2.59 6.75 -6.99
C MET A 464 2.40 7.70 -8.18
N PHE A 465 3.23 8.75 -8.28
CA PHE A 465 3.23 9.67 -9.40
C PHE A 465 3.45 8.97 -10.75
N HIS A 466 4.44 8.08 -10.85
CA HIS A 466 4.71 7.38 -12.10
C HIS A 466 3.60 6.37 -12.45
N LEU A 467 3.01 5.68 -11.47
CA LEU A 467 1.84 4.82 -11.69
C LEU A 467 0.60 5.62 -12.15
N ILE A 468 0.33 6.77 -11.53
CA ILE A 468 -0.76 7.67 -11.94
C ILE A 468 -0.49 8.18 -13.36
N SER A 469 0.74 8.57 -13.68
CA SER A 469 1.12 8.99 -15.04
C SER A 469 0.94 7.87 -16.07
N LEU A 470 1.27 6.62 -15.73
CA LEU A 470 1.02 5.47 -16.60
C LEU A 470 -0.48 5.26 -16.86
N THR A 471 -1.33 5.46 -15.85
CA THR A 471 -2.80 5.41 -16.05
C THR A 471 -3.31 6.59 -16.87
N ALA A 472 -2.64 7.74 -16.88
CA ALA A 472 -2.99 8.86 -17.76
C ALA A 472 -2.59 8.59 -19.24
N ILE A 473 -1.58 7.75 -19.47
CA ILE A 473 -1.09 7.43 -20.82
C ILE A 473 -1.93 6.31 -21.47
N THR A 474 -2.21 5.24 -20.73
CA THR A 474 -2.87 4.03 -21.24
C THR A 474 -3.78 3.37 -20.19
N TYR A 475 -4.59 2.41 -20.61
CA TYR A 475 -5.62 1.78 -19.79
C TYR A 475 -5.23 0.38 -19.31
N PHE A 476 -4.89 0.28 -18.03
CA PHE A 476 -4.41 -0.97 -17.41
C PHE A 476 -5.41 -2.13 -17.44
N PRO A 477 -6.72 -1.95 -17.23
CA PRO A 477 -7.65 -3.07 -17.28
C PRO A 477 -7.66 -3.79 -18.64
N ASP A 478 -7.47 -3.07 -19.76
CA ASP A 478 -7.35 -3.70 -21.08
C ASP A 478 -6.03 -4.46 -21.25
N ILE A 479 -4.95 -4.00 -20.62
CA ILE A 479 -3.67 -4.74 -20.55
C ILE A 479 -3.85 -6.06 -19.80
N GLU A 480 -4.57 -6.08 -18.67
CA GLU A 480 -4.86 -7.35 -17.99
C GLU A 480 -5.76 -8.26 -18.82
N ARG A 481 -6.74 -7.72 -19.54
CA ARG A 481 -7.60 -8.50 -20.46
C ARG A 481 -6.79 -9.14 -21.58
N LEU A 482 -5.84 -8.41 -22.16
CA LEU A 482 -4.87 -8.94 -23.11
C LEU A 482 -4.04 -10.06 -22.48
N ALA A 483 -3.49 -9.84 -21.28
CA ALA A 483 -2.70 -10.84 -20.56
C ALA A 483 -3.45 -12.18 -20.39
N ARG A 484 -4.74 -12.12 -20.07
CA ARG A 484 -5.63 -13.29 -19.94
C ARG A 484 -6.03 -13.95 -21.27
N GLY A 485 -5.70 -13.34 -22.42
CA GLY A 485 -6.13 -13.82 -23.72
C GLY A 485 -7.61 -13.55 -24.05
N GLU A 486 -8.26 -12.62 -23.33
CA GLU A 486 -9.63 -12.19 -23.64
C GLU A 486 -9.70 -11.29 -24.88
N VAL A 487 -8.57 -10.68 -25.23
CA VAL A 487 -8.38 -9.84 -26.41
C VAL A 487 -7.16 -10.37 -27.17
N ALA A 488 -7.28 -10.54 -28.48
CA ALA A 488 -6.17 -10.96 -29.33
C ALA A 488 -5.17 -9.80 -29.55
N SER A 489 -3.88 -10.11 -29.75
CA SER A 489 -2.81 -9.10 -29.84
C SER A 489 -3.03 -8.08 -30.97
N ASP A 490 -3.51 -8.54 -32.12
CA ASP A 490 -3.88 -7.70 -33.27
C ASP A 490 -4.98 -6.69 -32.90
N LYS A 491 -6.06 -7.17 -32.29
CA LYS A 491 -7.17 -6.32 -31.84
C LYS A 491 -6.77 -5.37 -30.72
N PHE A 492 -5.84 -5.78 -29.87
CA PHE A 492 -5.29 -4.91 -28.85
C PHE A 492 -4.54 -3.75 -29.49
N GLY A 493 -3.63 -4.03 -30.44
CA GLY A 493 -2.89 -3.00 -31.19
C GLY A 493 -3.81 -1.97 -31.88
N ASP A 494 -4.97 -2.42 -32.37
CA ASP A 494 -5.97 -1.54 -32.96
C ASP A 494 -6.78 -0.70 -31.94
N SER A 495 -6.77 -1.06 -30.65
CA SER A 495 -7.46 -0.33 -29.59
C SER A 495 -6.83 1.06 -29.40
N LEU A 496 -7.61 2.11 -29.68
CA LEU A 496 -7.16 3.50 -29.64
C LEU A 496 -6.61 3.91 -28.26
N TRP A 497 -7.24 3.47 -27.16
CA TRP A 497 -6.92 3.93 -25.82
C TRP A 497 -5.88 3.08 -25.09
N ALA A 498 -5.80 1.78 -25.42
CA ALA A 498 -4.85 0.87 -24.81
C ALA A 498 -3.67 0.58 -25.76
N GLY A 499 -3.87 -0.22 -26.80
CA GLY A 499 -2.77 -0.70 -27.65
C GLY A 499 -2.12 0.35 -28.53
N LYS A 500 -2.87 1.29 -29.13
CA LYS A 500 -2.25 2.39 -29.89
C LYS A 500 -1.41 3.30 -29.03
N ARG A 501 -1.86 3.63 -27.82
CA ARG A 501 -1.06 4.41 -26.85
C ARG A 501 0.19 3.66 -26.44
N CYS A 502 0.08 2.35 -26.26
CA CYS A 502 1.21 1.46 -26.10
C CYS A 502 2.22 1.58 -27.27
N ILE A 503 1.77 1.80 -28.51
CA ILE A 503 2.68 1.97 -29.64
C ILE A 503 3.27 3.40 -29.71
N GLU A 504 2.40 4.40 -29.62
CA GLU A 504 2.74 5.81 -29.85
C GLU A 504 3.51 6.43 -28.68
N GLU A 505 3.13 6.11 -27.44
CA GLU A 505 3.69 6.67 -26.19
C GLU A 505 4.70 5.72 -25.53
N ALA A 506 5.27 4.83 -26.34
CA ALA A 506 6.22 3.83 -25.88
C ALA A 506 7.37 4.39 -25.02
N PRO A 507 8.11 5.44 -25.47
CA PRO A 507 9.18 6.02 -24.67
C PRO A 507 8.74 6.46 -23.27
N GLN A 508 7.57 7.09 -23.18
CA GLN A 508 6.99 7.62 -21.97
C GLN A 508 6.72 6.48 -20.99
N ILE A 509 6.04 5.43 -21.46
CA ILE A 509 5.72 4.27 -20.65
C ILE A 509 7.01 3.61 -20.11
N TRP A 510 8.08 3.48 -20.93
CA TRP A 510 9.30 2.77 -20.49
C TRP A 510 10.02 3.60 -19.46
N CYS A 511 10.10 4.92 -19.66
CA CYS A 511 10.66 5.84 -18.68
C CYS A 511 9.90 5.77 -17.35
N HIS A 512 8.56 5.85 -17.36
CA HIS A 512 7.76 5.76 -16.13
C HIS A 512 7.95 4.41 -15.43
N CYS A 513 7.95 3.29 -16.17
CA CYS A 513 8.21 1.95 -15.63
C CYS A 513 9.61 1.85 -15.01
N GLY A 514 10.64 2.35 -15.71
CA GLY A 514 12.01 2.42 -15.22
C GLY A 514 12.12 3.22 -13.92
N GLN A 515 11.43 4.35 -13.81
CA GLN A 515 11.43 5.13 -12.58
C GLN A 515 10.74 4.41 -11.41
N VAL A 516 9.65 3.68 -11.64
CA VAL A 516 9.04 2.84 -10.59
C VAL A 516 10.06 1.82 -10.06
N ILE A 517 10.82 1.17 -10.94
CA ILE A 517 11.90 0.24 -10.57
C ILE A 517 13.01 0.95 -9.80
N ARG A 518 13.47 2.10 -10.31
CA ARG A 518 14.54 2.93 -9.72
C ARG A 518 14.23 3.29 -8.27
N TYR A 519 13.06 3.89 -8.02
CA TYR A 519 12.66 4.31 -6.69
C TYR A 519 12.41 3.11 -5.76
N SER A 520 11.87 2.00 -6.28
CA SER A 520 11.70 0.78 -5.50
C SER A 520 13.04 0.21 -5.01
N ARG A 521 14.09 0.26 -5.86
CA ARG A 521 15.45 -0.18 -5.49
C ARG A 521 16.13 0.74 -4.48
N GLN A 522 15.84 2.04 -4.54
CA GLN A 522 16.39 3.02 -3.60
C GLN A 522 15.78 2.91 -2.19
N MET A 523 14.62 2.27 -2.06
CA MET A 523 14.00 1.99 -0.76
C MET A 523 14.59 0.73 -0.12
N PRO A 524 15.05 0.80 1.14
CA PRO A 524 15.41 -0.38 1.91
C PRO A 524 14.24 -1.37 1.97
N ALA A 525 14.51 -2.67 1.78
CA ALA A 525 13.46 -3.70 1.69
C ALA A 525 12.53 -3.72 2.91
N SER A 526 13.09 -3.50 4.11
CA SER A 526 12.36 -3.41 5.38
C SER A 526 11.43 -2.21 5.51
N SER A 527 11.64 -1.17 4.72
CA SER A 527 10.85 0.07 4.74
C SER A 527 9.91 0.20 3.55
N ARG A 528 9.88 -0.77 2.62
CA ARG A 528 8.98 -0.72 1.46
C ARG A 528 7.51 -0.88 1.90
N PRO A 529 6.58 -0.04 1.43
CA PRO A 529 5.15 -0.21 1.69
C PRO A 529 4.67 -1.60 1.27
N PHE A 530 3.66 -2.16 1.94
CA PHE A 530 3.17 -3.50 1.60
C PHE A 530 2.62 -3.62 0.17
N TRP A 531 2.14 -2.53 -0.43
CA TRP A 531 1.69 -2.50 -1.82
C TRP A 531 2.82 -2.44 -2.86
N TRP A 532 4.09 -2.38 -2.47
CA TRP A 532 5.19 -2.23 -3.45
C TRP A 532 5.24 -3.34 -4.50
N GLY A 533 4.98 -4.61 -4.12
CA GLY A 533 4.91 -5.72 -5.06
C GLY A 533 3.81 -5.52 -6.10
N ALA A 534 2.69 -4.91 -5.68
CA ALA A 534 1.59 -4.53 -6.58
C ALA A 534 2.02 -3.49 -7.61
N ALA A 535 2.86 -2.52 -7.22
CA ALA A 535 3.45 -1.56 -8.14
C ALA A 535 4.36 -2.26 -9.17
N ILE A 536 5.19 -3.21 -8.74
CA ILE A 536 6.05 -3.98 -9.65
C ILE A 536 5.24 -4.86 -10.59
N TYR A 537 4.15 -5.48 -10.13
CA TYR A 537 3.22 -6.22 -10.99
C TYR A 537 2.69 -5.33 -12.13
N ARG A 538 2.19 -4.13 -11.80
CA ARG A 538 1.66 -3.21 -12.83
C ARG A 538 2.74 -2.81 -13.82
N THR A 539 3.92 -2.46 -13.31
CA THR A 539 5.10 -2.13 -14.13
C THR A 539 5.48 -3.27 -15.07
N ALA A 540 5.49 -4.51 -14.60
CA ALA A 540 5.77 -5.69 -15.43
C ALA A 540 4.77 -5.81 -16.59
N LEU A 541 3.47 -5.65 -16.32
CA LEU A 541 2.42 -5.73 -17.34
C LEU A 541 2.48 -4.57 -18.33
N TYR A 542 2.75 -3.34 -17.89
CA TYR A 542 2.95 -2.21 -18.79
C TYR A 542 4.11 -2.47 -19.74
N MET A 543 5.28 -2.88 -19.23
CA MET A 543 6.44 -3.18 -20.08
C MET A 543 6.17 -4.35 -21.02
N TRP A 544 5.55 -5.42 -20.52
CA TRP A 544 5.19 -6.60 -21.30
C TRP A 544 4.23 -6.27 -22.45
N ALA A 545 3.09 -5.65 -22.15
CA ALA A 545 2.07 -5.34 -23.15
C ALA A 545 2.62 -4.40 -24.21
N THR A 546 3.52 -3.51 -23.79
CA THR A 546 4.05 -2.54 -24.72
C THR A 546 5.19 -3.07 -25.59
N SER A 547 6.04 -3.94 -25.05
CA SER A 547 6.95 -4.74 -25.88
C SER A 547 6.18 -5.55 -26.93
N LEU A 548 5.09 -6.22 -26.53
CA LEU A 548 4.23 -7.01 -27.43
C LEU A 548 3.60 -6.16 -28.54
N ALA A 549 3.09 -4.97 -28.20
CA ALA A 549 2.49 -4.05 -29.17
C ALA A 549 3.52 -3.54 -30.20
N GLN A 550 4.75 -3.22 -29.77
CA GLN A 550 5.83 -2.80 -30.68
C GLN A 550 6.23 -3.93 -31.65
N GLN A 551 6.31 -5.17 -31.18
CA GLN A 551 6.63 -6.33 -32.04
C GLN A 551 5.58 -6.54 -33.13
N THR A 552 4.30 -6.48 -32.75
CA THR A 552 3.17 -6.74 -33.67
C THR A 552 3.11 -5.71 -34.80
N HIS A 553 3.48 -4.45 -34.54
CA HIS A 553 3.46 -3.37 -35.53
C HIS A 553 4.78 -3.21 -36.33
N GLY A 554 5.72 -4.15 -36.19
CA GLY A 554 6.90 -4.21 -37.04
C GLY A 554 7.90 -3.07 -36.82
N THR A 555 7.83 -2.33 -35.71
CA THR A 555 8.80 -1.29 -35.32
C THR A 555 10.11 -1.89 -34.79
N SER A 556 10.49 -3.08 -35.27
CA SER A 556 11.81 -3.68 -35.07
C SER A 556 12.84 -2.89 -35.88
N ASN A 557 13.11 -1.66 -35.47
CA ASN A 557 14.28 -0.92 -35.92
C ASN A 557 15.48 -1.81 -35.67
N THR A 558 16.35 -1.95 -36.67
CA THR A 558 17.64 -2.61 -36.49
C THR A 558 18.49 -1.78 -35.54
N LEU A 559 18.43 -2.08 -34.24
CA LEU A 559 19.03 -1.38 -33.09
C LEU A 559 20.58 -1.46 -33.04
N SER A 560 21.23 -1.92 -34.11
CA SER A 560 22.69 -2.14 -34.11
C SER A 560 23.43 -0.81 -34.22
N GLY A 561 23.93 -0.31 -33.09
CA GLY A 561 24.76 0.90 -33.00
C GLY A 561 24.12 2.11 -32.33
N MET A 562 22.88 1.99 -31.84
CA MET A 562 22.22 3.05 -31.06
C MET A 562 22.68 3.09 -29.60
N GLU A 563 22.66 4.27 -28.99
CA GLU A 563 22.99 4.47 -27.57
C GLU A 563 21.98 3.72 -26.68
N ARG A 564 22.47 2.98 -25.68
CA ARG A 564 21.61 2.30 -24.71
C ARG A 564 21.25 3.23 -23.57
N ILE A 565 19.97 3.34 -23.26
CA ILE A 565 19.43 4.26 -22.27
C ILE A 565 18.85 3.44 -21.11
N ASN A 566 19.55 3.44 -19.98
CA ASN A 566 19.10 2.76 -18.76
C ASN A 566 17.99 3.56 -18.08
N VAL A 567 16.74 3.15 -18.33
CA VAL A 567 15.54 3.88 -17.87
C VAL A 567 15.30 3.78 -16.36
N ASP A 568 15.96 2.84 -15.70
CA ASP A 568 15.85 2.50 -14.27
C ASP A 568 17.02 3.00 -13.41
N THR A 569 18.03 3.65 -14.00
CA THR A 569 19.17 4.22 -13.27
C THR A 569 19.21 5.74 -13.37
N LEU A 570 18.91 6.28 -14.56
CA LEU A 570 18.88 7.71 -14.82
C LEU A 570 17.68 8.40 -14.14
N ALA A 571 17.84 9.67 -13.76
CA ALA A 571 16.76 10.48 -13.22
C ALA A 571 15.73 10.85 -14.29
N PHE A 572 14.45 10.99 -13.93
CA PHE A 572 13.38 11.23 -14.91
C PHE A 572 13.57 12.48 -15.77
N ASP A 573 14.23 13.51 -15.23
CA ASP A 573 14.60 14.76 -15.90
C ASP A 573 16.01 14.74 -16.53
N HIS A 574 16.68 13.59 -16.53
CA HIS A 574 18.01 13.45 -17.12
C HIS A 574 17.95 13.77 -18.63
N PRO A 575 18.88 14.57 -19.18
CA PRO A 575 18.83 15.02 -20.58
C PRO A 575 18.67 13.88 -21.60
N SER A 576 19.35 12.74 -21.38
CA SER A 576 19.22 11.57 -22.26
C SER A 576 17.81 10.96 -22.26
N LEU A 577 17.15 10.90 -21.10
CA LEU A 577 15.78 10.38 -21.00
C LEU A 577 14.77 11.35 -21.62
N VAL A 578 14.94 12.65 -21.38
CA VAL A 578 14.10 13.69 -21.98
C VAL A 578 14.25 13.68 -23.52
N ARG A 579 15.48 13.59 -24.03
CA ARG A 579 15.75 13.47 -25.47
C ARG A 579 15.11 12.22 -26.06
N TYR A 580 15.23 11.08 -25.38
CA TYR A 580 14.60 9.83 -25.81
C TYR A 580 13.07 9.93 -25.88
N GLN A 581 12.44 10.53 -24.87
CA GLN A 581 10.99 10.75 -24.84
C GLN A 581 10.51 11.65 -25.99
N LEU A 582 11.28 12.70 -26.34
CA LEU A 582 10.90 13.66 -27.37
C LEU A 582 11.19 13.18 -28.79
N HIS A 583 12.27 12.44 -28.99
CA HIS A 583 12.80 12.19 -30.34
C HIS A 583 12.82 10.74 -30.78
N GLN A 584 12.60 9.73 -29.91
CA GLN A 584 12.55 8.26 -30.16
C GLN A 584 13.77 7.63 -30.87
N VAL A 585 14.40 8.33 -31.80
CA VAL A 585 15.43 7.89 -32.75
C VAL A 585 16.83 7.89 -32.11
N ASP A 586 16.98 8.45 -30.91
CA ASP A 586 18.28 8.71 -30.28
C ASP A 586 18.76 7.63 -29.30
N GLY A 587 18.04 6.52 -29.12
CA GLY A 587 18.51 5.43 -28.27
C GLY A 587 17.56 4.27 -28.07
N VAL A 588 18.08 3.22 -27.43
CA VAL A 588 17.37 1.97 -27.11
C VAL A 588 17.16 1.90 -25.61
N PRO A 589 15.91 1.84 -25.12
CA PRO A 589 15.67 1.71 -23.69
C PRO A 589 16.10 0.31 -23.23
N VAL A 590 16.77 0.25 -22.08
CA VAL A 590 17.19 -0.99 -21.41
C VAL A 590 17.01 -0.86 -19.90
N LEU A 591 16.94 -1.99 -19.20
CA LEU A 591 17.01 -2.06 -17.74
C LEU A 591 18.36 -2.55 -17.29
N SER A 592 18.82 -2.13 -16.12
CA SER A 592 20.04 -2.68 -15.49
C SER A 592 19.68 -3.82 -14.54
N ASP A 593 20.21 -5.02 -14.75
CA ASP A 593 20.11 -6.13 -13.78
C ASP A 593 20.97 -5.89 -12.52
N GLU A 594 20.94 -6.82 -11.56
CA GLU A 594 21.73 -6.71 -10.32
C GLU A 594 23.24 -6.68 -10.52
N HIS A 595 23.70 -7.24 -11.63
CA HIS A 595 25.10 -7.31 -12.02
C HIS A 595 25.49 -6.14 -12.93
N GLY A 596 24.55 -5.23 -13.22
CA GLY A 596 24.74 -4.09 -14.11
C GLY A 596 24.72 -4.45 -15.59
N ASN A 597 24.22 -5.63 -15.97
CA ASN A 597 24.01 -5.98 -17.38
C ASN A 597 22.70 -5.38 -17.90
N ASP A 598 22.71 -5.04 -19.18
CA ASP A 598 21.54 -4.52 -19.87
C ASP A 598 20.52 -5.64 -20.18
N VAL A 599 19.30 -5.48 -19.70
CA VAL A 599 18.14 -6.30 -20.06
C VAL A 599 17.32 -5.54 -21.11
N SER A 600 17.16 -6.16 -22.29
CA SER A 600 16.43 -5.58 -23.40
C SER A 600 14.92 -5.81 -23.27
N PHE A 601 14.13 -4.87 -23.80
CA PHE A 601 12.68 -5.04 -23.98
C PHE A 601 12.33 -5.77 -25.28
N ALA A 602 13.31 -6.32 -26.00
CA ALA A 602 13.08 -6.98 -27.28
C ALA A 602 12.18 -8.22 -27.17
N ALA A 603 12.23 -8.95 -26.06
CA ALA A 603 11.30 -10.04 -25.76
C ALA A 603 10.37 -9.63 -24.60
N PRO A 604 9.03 -9.69 -24.77
CA PRO A 604 8.07 -9.29 -23.74
C PRO A 604 8.26 -10.05 -22.41
N THR A 605 8.68 -11.31 -22.47
CA THR A 605 8.89 -12.17 -21.29
C THR A 605 10.13 -11.79 -20.48
N ASP A 606 11.10 -11.10 -21.06
CA ASP A 606 12.32 -10.68 -20.34
C ASP A 606 11.99 -9.61 -19.29
N ALA A 607 11.08 -8.69 -19.62
CA ALA A 607 10.58 -7.68 -18.70
C ALA A 607 9.86 -8.31 -17.49
N ILE A 608 9.07 -9.36 -17.72
CA ILE A 608 8.40 -10.11 -16.65
C ILE A 608 9.43 -10.80 -15.75
N THR A 609 10.38 -11.51 -16.36
CA THR A 609 11.42 -12.26 -15.63
C THR A 609 12.27 -11.33 -14.77
N PHE A 610 12.63 -10.15 -15.31
CA PHE A 610 13.31 -9.11 -14.58
C PHE A 610 12.53 -8.66 -13.33
N CYS A 611 11.23 -8.36 -13.48
CA CYS A 611 10.40 -7.94 -12.36
C CYS A 611 10.23 -9.04 -11.30
N VAL A 612 10.11 -10.31 -11.70
CA VAL A 612 10.07 -11.44 -10.78
C VAL A 612 11.37 -11.54 -9.97
N ASN A 613 12.51 -11.40 -10.63
CA ASN A 613 13.80 -11.39 -9.94
C ASN A 613 13.86 -10.21 -8.96
N LEU A 614 13.49 -9.00 -9.40
CA LEU A 614 13.46 -7.80 -8.54
C LEU A 614 12.66 -8.00 -7.25
N VAL A 615 11.52 -8.67 -7.33
CA VAL A 615 10.68 -8.95 -6.15
C VAL A 615 11.35 -9.98 -5.23
N ARG A 616 12.03 -10.98 -5.78
CA ARG A 616 12.68 -12.09 -5.04
C ARG A 616 14.01 -11.73 -4.38
N ILE A 617 14.71 -10.73 -4.89
CA ILE A 617 16.04 -10.28 -4.42
C ILE A 617 16.05 -9.80 -2.96
N ASN A 618 14.90 -9.69 -2.33
CA ASN A 618 14.69 -9.04 -1.03
C ASN A 618 15.37 -9.65 0.22
N ASN A 619 16.38 -10.51 0.13
CA ASN A 619 17.21 -10.94 1.28
C ASN A 619 16.39 -11.36 2.52
N GLY A 620 15.26 -12.06 2.34
CA GLY A 620 14.37 -12.49 3.43
C GLY A 620 13.26 -11.49 3.82
N TRP A 621 13.04 -10.40 3.09
CA TRP A 621 11.97 -9.41 3.35
C TRP A 621 10.76 -9.56 2.41
N GLY A 622 10.44 -10.79 2.01
CA GLY A 622 9.29 -11.10 1.16
C GLY A 622 7.99 -11.18 1.95
N SER A 623 6.90 -10.65 1.41
CA SER A 623 5.55 -10.89 1.93
C SER A 623 4.85 -11.99 1.14
N GLN A 624 3.80 -12.59 1.71
CA GLN A 624 2.95 -13.55 0.99
C GLN A 624 2.34 -12.94 -0.29
N LEU A 625 2.08 -11.63 -0.30
CA LEU A 625 1.65 -10.91 -1.50
C LEU A 625 2.71 -10.96 -2.60
N ASP A 626 3.97 -10.70 -2.25
CA ASP A 626 5.10 -10.68 -3.18
C ASP A 626 5.30 -12.06 -3.85
N GLU A 627 5.16 -13.14 -3.09
CA GLU A 627 5.19 -14.52 -3.61
C GLU A 627 4.03 -14.79 -4.57
N GLY A 628 2.80 -14.40 -4.19
CA GLY A 628 1.61 -14.56 -5.03
C GLY A 628 1.70 -13.77 -6.34
N ILE A 629 2.32 -12.59 -6.31
CA ILE A 629 2.61 -11.77 -7.50
C ILE A 629 3.65 -12.46 -8.39
N CYS A 630 4.74 -12.95 -7.81
CA CYS A 630 5.76 -13.68 -8.57
C CYS A 630 5.18 -14.91 -9.28
N ALA A 631 4.37 -15.71 -8.58
CA ALA A 631 3.73 -16.89 -9.16
C ALA A 631 2.84 -16.52 -10.36
N ARG A 632 2.06 -15.43 -10.25
CA ARG A 632 1.19 -14.94 -11.33
C ARG A 632 1.98 -14.45 -12.54
N LEU A 633 3.01 -13.66 -12.32
CA LEU A 633 3.90 -13.17 -13.37
C LEU A 633 4.62 -14.33 -14.08
N LEU A 634 5.09 -15.34 -13.35
CA LEU A 634 5.68 -16.54 -13.96
C LEU A 634 4.67 -17.31 -14.79
N GLY A 635 3.43 -17.50 -14.30
CA GLY A 635 2.36 -18.14 -15.08
C GLY A 635 2.00 -17.36 -16.36
N LEU A 636 2.10 -16.03 -16.34
CA LEU A 636 1.97 -15.19 -17.54
C LEU A 636 3.14 -15.44 -18.50
N ALA A 637 4.38 -15.41 -18.01
CA ALA A 637 5.57 -15.61 -18.84
C ALA A 637 5.59 -16.99 -19.51
N GLU A 638 5.18 -18.05 -18.79
CA GLU A 638 5.08 -19.40 -19.34
C GLU A 638 4.04 -19.51 -20.45
N ARG A 639 2.86 -18.91 -20.27
CA ARG A 639 1.79 -18.93 -21.29
C ARG A 639 2.19 -18.19 -22.57
N TRP A 640 2.98 -17.14 -22.44
CA TRP A 640 3.40 -16.28 -23.57
C TRP A 640 4.82 -16.57 -24.06
N LYS A 641 5.42 -17.70 -23.66
CA LYS A 641 6.78 -18.09 -24.06
C LYS A 641 6.88 -18.56 -25.52
N ASP A 642 5.79 -19.14 -26.03
CA ASP A 642 5.70 -19.75 -27.37
C ASP A 642 4.76 -18.98 -28.32
N GLY A 643 4.27 -17.81 -27.89
CA GLY A 643 3.22 -17.02 -28.55
C GLY A 643 3.74 -15.87 -29.41
#